data_AF-A0A947KDP0-F1
#
_entry.id   AF-A0A947KDP0-F1
#
_cell.length_a   1.000
_cell.length_b   1.000
_cell.length_c   1.000
_cell.angle_alpha   90.00
_cell.angle_beta   90.00
_cell.angle_gamma   90.00
#
_symmetry.space_group_name_H-M   'P 1'
#
loop_
_entity.id
_entity.type
_entity.pdbx_description
1 polymer ?
#
loop_
_entity_poly.entity_id
_entity_poly.type
_entity_poly.pdbx_seq_one_letter_code
_entity_poly.pdbx_strand_id
1 'polypeptide(L)'
;MSKILGLDLGTNSIGWTIIDDKKEEIVHTGVRIFQEGVNRSATGSEISKNADRRLARGIRRQNFRFKRRRDELIEKLIQYGMYPESDDSIEEYFKDDPYKLRAKGIDEKINLLEFGRVLYHLNERRGFKSNRKTNTKDDSKIYSGKDNTAGITDTENAIKSGKFRTLGEYLASLNPHEQRIRNRYTLRRMYQEEFELLWNKQKEFYPGLFTDEIKNDIYDTIFFQRKLKSQKHTVGYCTLEPKKRCIPKSSPVFQYFRILEQVSRLKVTTENRTNDPLTEDERFVLIKYLEIYKDRTFDQIKKKLNLATDCYFNLEHQNKLFGDRTSSDLSRVFTKSGWSQLSPEKKYEFWHTLHFSDDDEWLEKYAREKWNLDEKAIENLSKISLEKGYARLSHKAINKMIPYLEEGLTYDQAALKAGFHHSKINLSDTLRDFLPEPENIRNPIVQQTIYELRKVVNDIIQKHGKPDITRVELLRQLKLSKKRRESIHLDNLKKKRKNEEIRNRIAEEFPFIPSREDIQKYLLWEECNKICPYTGKYISLAALYNGEFEIEHIIPYSRSLDNSMGNKTLCYKGVNLEKGNKTPFEAFSGNQKRWDEMCQRVYKNLKRKYSRFTIEDAAKEINEDFFEHQFTDSAYIAREVFNYLKMICKKVQVSKGLATAQLRHLWGLDKILSGAENIKNREDHRHHAIDALVIANISPTSLKNLSNYHKSGKTAVIDKFPIPWTDFRTDALDSVNNILVSHKVNKRVRGKLHEDTFYGKIKTKDGKEHFVVRKPLTSLTPKNVENIVDPVIRKTVLKRLREYGVNTETKFKIPKEAFVEPLTMPTGNTKIKSVRVLIPTQNMIKLYDDRELYVEPGKNNHIEIFRNDKTGKQTGRVVSLFEATQRLKNHKPIIDKTPPAEGYSFLMSLSINELVLIGFNENDIDWNNPPDSTVISSHLYRVQKMDINNILTFRHHIVSVIKSESENEPGRIIKRIGALNTIKVRVDSLGNIRKYND
;
A
#
# COMPACT_ATOMS: atom_id res chain seq x y z
N MET A 1 21.78 -37.85 1.92
CA MET A 1 20.39 -37.49 2.25
C MET A 1 20.08 -36.20 1.51
N SER A 2 18.88 -36.00 0.97
CA SER A 2 18.49 -34.66 0.51
C SER A 2 17.27 -34.22 1.30
N LYS A 3 17.52 -33.46 2.37
CA LYS A 3 16.46 -32.80 3.12
C LYS A 3 15.92 -31.64 2.29
N ILE A 4 14.64 -31.72 1.94
CA ILE A 4 13.99 -30.69 1.12
C ILE A 4 13.04 -29.89 2.00
N LEU A 5 13.25 -28.57 2.03
CA LEU A 5 12.37 -27.63 2.72
C LEU A 5 11.40 -26.99 1.70
N GLY A 6 10.11 -27.28 1.82
CA GLY A 6 9.03 -26.59 1.11
C GLY A 6 8.47 -25.42 1.93
N LEU A 7 8.24 -24.27 1.29
CA LEU A 7 7.76 -23.05 1.92
C LEU A 7 6.60 -22.42 1.12
N ASP A 8 5.42 -22.30 1.71
CA ASP A 8 4.30 -21.48 1.22
C ASP A 8 4.28 -20.13 1.95
N LEU A 9 4.65 -19.05 1.25
CA LEU A 9 4.75 -17.72 1.84
C LEU A 9 3.54 -16.85 1.53
N GLY A 10 2.77 -16.54 2.59
CA GLY A 10 1.62 -15.66 2.58
C GLY A 10 1.85 -14.24 3.11
N THR A 11 0.80 -13.40 3.06
CA THR A 11 0.84 -12.04 3.64
C THR A 11 0.77 -12.03 5.17
N ASN A 12 0.20 -13.09 5.74
CA ASN A 12 -0.05 -13.29 7.17
C ASN A 12 0.22 -14.74 7.64
N SER A 13 0.80 -15.58 6.77
CA SER A 13 1.04 -17.00 7.04
C SER A 13 2.34 -17.48 6.38
N ILE A 14 2.96 -18.49 7.00
CA ILE A 14 4.04 -19.30 6.42
C ILE A 14 3.66 -20.76 6.68
N GLY A 15 3.37 -21.51 5.62
CA GLY A 15 3.35 -22.97 5.66
C GLY A 15 4.74 -23.50 5.38
N TRP A 16 5.17 -24.53 6.09
CA TRP A 16 6.48 -25.14 5.86
C TRP A 16 6.43 -26.65 6.06
N THR A 17 7.22 -27.38 5.26
CA THR A 17 7.35 -28.84 5.32
C THR A 17 8.79 -29.25 5.03
N ILE A 18 9.30 -30.22 5.79
CA ILE A 18 10.57 -30.89 5.54
C ILE A 18 10.27 -32.33 5.16
N ILE A 19 10.83 -32.79 4.04
CA ILE A 19 10.79 -34.18 3.61
C ILE A 19 12.21 -34.73 3.46
N ASP A 20 12.35 -36.04 3.66
CA ASP A 20 13.54 -36.78 3.21
C ASP A 20 13.16 -37.61 1.98
N ASP A 21 13.58 -37.11 0.81
CA ASP A 21 13.24 -37.68 -0.49
C ASP A 21 13.76 -39.12 -0.66
N LYS A 22 14.86 -39.50 0.03
CA LYS A 22 15.42 -40.85 -0.08
C LYS A 22 14.71 -41.87 0.79
N LYS A 23 14.11 -41.41 1.89
CA LYS A 23 13.35 -42.27 2.81
C LYS A 23 11.86 -42.24 2.53
N GLU A 24 11.43 -41.41 1.58
CA GLU A 24 10.02 -41.23 1.22
C GLU A 24 9.17 -40.85 2.45
N GLU A 25 9.69 -39.99 3.33
CA GLU A 25 9.04 -39.63 4.61
C GLU A 25 8.84 -38.12 4.77
N ILE A 26 7.75 -37.74 5.46
CA ILE A 26 7.54 -36.37 5.95
C ILE A 26 8.21 -36.25 7.32
N VAL A 27 9.29 -35.48 7.39
CA VAL A 27 10.06 -35.29 8.64
C VAL A 27 9.30 -34.40 9.61
N HIS A 28 8.75 -33.28 9.13
CA HIS A 28 7.99 -32.33 9.96
C HIS A 28 7.27 -31.30 9.08
N THR A 29 6.04 -30.94 9.46
CA THR A 29 5.25 -29.88 8.84
C THR A 29 4.71 -28.91 9.88
N GLY A 30 4.56 -27.63 9.54
CA GLY A 30 3.98 -26.65 10.44
C GLY A 30 3.40 -25.42 9.74
N VAL A 31 2.67 -24.62 10.53
CA VAL A 31 2.06 -23.37 10.06
C VAL A 31 2.31 -22.26 11.07
N ARG A 32 2.85 -21.14 10.57
CA ARG A 32 3.08 -19.91 11.35
C ARG A 32 2.18 -18.79 10.86
N ILE A 33 1.28 -18.34 11.71
CA ILE A 33 0.35 -17.21 11.48
C ILE A 33 0.83 -15.96 12.21
N PHE A 34 0.79 -14.83 11.52
CA PHE A 34 1.19 -13.53 12.07
C PHE A 34 0.36 -12.38 11.50
N GLN A 35 0.31 -11.28 12.24
CA GLN A 35 -0.38 -10.08 11.77
C GLN A 35 0.34 -9.48 10.55
N GLU A 36 -0.42 -9.10 9.53
CA GLU A 36 0.11 -8.36 8.37
C GLU A 36 0.87 -7.09 8.81
N GLY A 37 1.89 -6.74 8.02
CA GLY A 37 2.67 -5.51 8.20
C GLY A 37 1.86 -4.21 8.01
N VAL A 38 0.59 -4.32 7.63
CA VAL A 38 -0.36 -3.22 7.39
C VAL A 38 -1.64 -3.42 8.21
N ASN A 39 -2.43 -2.36 8.34
CA ASN A 39 -3.82 -2.44 8.77
C ASN A 39 -4.72 -2.50 7.53
N ARG A 40 -5.98 -2.93 7.69
CA ARG A 40 -7.01 -2.83 6.64
C ARG A 40 -8.07 -1.82 7.06
N SER A 41 -8.55 -1.00 6.11
CA SER A 41 -9.71 -0.12 6.31
C SER A 41 -11.00 -0.93 6.39
N ALA A 42 -12.11 -0.28 6.78
CA ALA A 42 -13.45 -0.88 6.71
C ALA A 42 -13.81 -1.35 5.28
N THR A 43 -13.28 -0.67 4.25
CA THR A 43 -13.41 -1.03 2.83
C THR A 43 -12.40 -2.08 2.36
N GLY A 44 -11.58 -2.64 3.26
CA GLY A 44 -10.56 -3.64 2.95
C GLY A 44 -9.25 -3.10 2.36
N SER A 45 -9.12 -1.79 2.18
CA SER A 45 -7.91 -1.15 1.62
C SER A 45 -6.76 -1.11 2.63
N GLU A 46 -5.53 -1.19 2.14
CA GLU A 46 -4.35 -1.26 3.04
C GLU A 46 -3.95 0.10 3.60
N ILE A 47 -3.74 0.17 4.91
CA ILE A 47 -3.28 1.36 5.61
C ILE A 47 -1.92 1.04 6.24
N SER A 48 -0.91 1.86 5.90
CA SER A 48 0.42 1.70 6.47
C SER A 48 0.46 2.19 7.91
N LYS A 49 0.76 1.29 8.85
CA LYS A 49 1.00 1.62 10.27
C LYS A 49 2.06 2.72 10.45
N ASN A 50 3.05 2.75 9.57
CA ASN A 50 4.12 3.75 9.58
C ASN A 50 3.70 5.11 9.00
N ALA A 51 2.68 5.16 8.14
CA ALA A 51 2.14 6.41 7.62
C ALA A 51 1.38 7.16 8.72
N ASP A 52 0.47 6.48 9.43
CA ASP A 52 -0.30 7.08 10.53
C ASP A 52 0.64 7.61 11.63
N ARG A 53 1.64 6.82 12.02
CA ARG A 53 2.69 7.26 12.96
C ARG A 53 3.45 8.49 12.46
N ARG A 54 3.73 8.57 11.16
CA ARG A 54 4.43 9.71 10.55
C ARG A 54 3.56 10.96 10.56
N LEU A 55 2.26 10.84 10.25
CA LEU A 55 1.28 11.93 10.31
C LEU A 55 1.17 12.47 11.73
N ALA A 56 0.94 11.61 12.72
CA ALA A 56 0.87 12.00 14.12
C ALA A 56 2.16 12.68 14.61
N ARG A 57 3.33 12.17 14.20
CA ARG A 57 4.63 12.83 14.48
C ARG A 57 4.76 14.20 13.80
N GLY A 58 4.23 14.34 12.58
CA GLY A 58 4.15 15.61 11.86
C GLY A 58 3.35 16.65 12.65
N ILE A 59 2.14 16.28 13.06
CA ILE A 59 1.23 17.14 13.87
C ILE A 59 1.90 17.54 15.19
N ARG A 60 2.49 16.59 15.94
CA ARG A 60 3.20 16.92 17.19
C ARG A 60 4.33 17.93 16.98
N ARG A 61 5.12 17.76 15.91
CA ARG A 61 6.20 18.70 15.57
C ARG A 61 5.67 20.07 15.14
N GLN A 62 4.57 20.11 14.38
CA GLN A 62 3.92 21.37 13.98
C GLN A 62 3.42 22.12 15.22
N ASN A 63 2.71 21.43 16.12
CA ASN A 63 2.22 22.03 17.37
C ASN A 63 3.35 22.49 18.27
N PHE A 64 4.39 21.67 18.48
CA PHE A 64 5.57 22.05 19.26
C PHE A 64 6.24 23.31 18.69
N ARG A 65 6.44 23.36 17.37
CA ARG A 65 7.06 24.52 16.71
C ARG A 65 6.17 25.76 16.73
N PHE A 66 4.86 25.58 16.65
CA PHE A 66 3.91 26.69 16.81
C PHE A 66 3.99 27.26 18.22
N LYS A 67 3.90 26.43 19.26
CA LYS A 67 4.01 26.86 20.67
C LYS A 67 5.33 27.59 20.90
N ARG A 68 6.46 26.96 20.57
CA ARG A 68 7.77 27.58 20.74
C ARG A 68 7.91 28.93 20.05
N ARG A 69 7.41 29.05 18.81
CA ARG A 69 7.43 30.32 18.06
C ARG A 69 6.52 31.37 18.69
N ARG A 70 5.35 30.96 19.15
CA ARG A 70 4.41 31.84 19.87
C ARG A 70 5.06 32.33 21.17
N ASP A 71 5.66 31.45 21.94
CA ASP A 71 6.28 31.78 23.23
C ASP A 71 7.47 32.74 23.02
N GLU A 72 8.34 32.44 22.04
CA GLU A 72 9.45 33.33 21.61
C GLU A 72 8.95 34.70 21.11
N LEU A 73 7.82 34.74 20.40
CA LEU A 73 7.21 36.01 19.99
C LEU A 73 6.64 36.77 21.20
N ILE A 74 5.96 36.10 22.12
CA ILE A 74 5.40 36.74 23.32
C ILE A 74 6.53 37.38 24.13
N GLU A 75 7.64 36.68 24.36
CA GLU A 75 8.81 37.21 25.07
C GLU A 75 9.31 38.51 24.42
N LYS A 76 9.43 38.54 23.09
CA LYS A 76 9.82 39.73 22.34
C LYS A 76 8.79 40.85 22.41
N LEU A 77 7.51 40.53 22.28
CA LEU A 77 6.45 41.53 22.36
C LEU A 77 6.38 42.15 23.77
N ILE A 78 6.62 41.39 24.84
CA ILE A 78 6.75 41.91 26.20
C ILE A 78 7.93 42.88 26.27
N GLN A 79 9.10 42.46 25.78
CA GLN A 79 10.32 43.30 25.76
C GLN A 79 10.11 44.65 25.07
N TYR A 80 9.28 44.71 24.02
CA TYR A 80 8.99 45.93 23.27
C TYR A 80 7.70 46.66 23.71
N GLY A 81 7.08 46.27 24.83
CA GLY A 81 5.85 46.91 25.33
C GLY A 81 4.61 46.69 24.46
N MET A 82 4.61 45.64 23.63
CA MET A 82 3.53 45.25 22.71
C MET A 82 2.70 44.07 23.23
N TYR A 83 2.93 43.60 24.45
CA TYR A 83 2.15 42.54 25.09
C TYR A 83 1.86 42.89 26.55
N PRO A 84 0.71 42.48 27.12
CA PRO A 84 0.40 42.79 28.50
C PRO A 84 1.33 42.10 29.50
N GLU A 85 1.72 42.80 30.57
CA GLU A 85 2.64 42.29 31.61
C GLU A 85 1.92 41.53 32.75
N SER A 86 0.60 41.74 32.92
CA SER A 86 -0.19 41.13 34.01
C SER A 86 -1.22 40.13 33.47
N ASP A 87 -1.45 39.03 34.19
CA ASP A 87 -2.39 37.98 33.78
C ASP A 87 -3.83 38.50 33.60
N ASP A 88 -4.28 39.46 34.41
CA ASP A 88 -5.64 40.03 34.34
C ASP A 88 -5.88 40.80 33.04
N SER A 89 -4.82 41.41 32.48
CA SER A 89 -4.90 42.17 31.23
C SER A 89 -4.86 41.31 29.97
N ILE A 90 -4.54 40.01 30.09
CA ILE A 90 -4.47 39.08 28.96
C ILE A 90 -5.86 38.79 28.40
N GLU A 91 -6.87 38.65 29.27
CA GLU A 91 -8.24 38.35 28.82
C GLU A 91 -8.80 39.50 27.97
N GLU A 92 -8.58 40.74 28.39
CA GLU A 92 -9.01 41.93 27.64
C GLU A 92 -8.28 42.05 26.31
N TYR A 93 -6.96 41.84 26.30
CA TYR A 93 -6.13 41.82 25.09
C TYR A 93 -6.63 40.85 24.02
N PHE A 94 -7.20 39.70 24.42
CA PHE A 94 -7.73 38.71 23.48
C PHE A 94 -9.17 38.97 23.02
N LYS A 95 -9.90 39.92 23.62
CA LYS A 95 -11.24 40.34 23.16
C LYS A 95 -11.18 41.15 21.87
N ASP A 96 -10.10 41.89 21.64
CA ASP A 96 -9.92 42.69 20.44
C ASP A 96 -9.94 41.83 19.16
N ASP A 97 -10.68 42.32 18.15
CA ASP A 97 -10.78 41.67 16.86
C ASP A 97 -9.52 41.94 16.02
N PRO A 98 -8.64 40.94 15.83
CA PRO A 98 -7.39 41.15 15.13
C PRO A 98 -7.61 41.47 13.64
N TYR A 99 -8.74 41.10 13.03
CA TYR A 99 -9.01 41.43 11.63
C TYR A 99 -9.29 42.92 11.47
N LYS A 100 -10.12 43.50 12.35
CA LYS A 100 -10.38 44.94 12.35
C LYS A 100 -9.12 45.74 12.65
N LEU A 101 -8.31 45.32 13.64
CA LEU A 101 -7.05 45.98 13.96
C LEU A 101 -6.05 45.95 12.78
N ARG A 102 -6.01 44.85 12.02
CA ARG A 102 -5.18 44.74 10.81
C ARG A 102 -5.62 45.70 9.70
N ALA A 103 -6.92 45.89 9.51
CA ALA A 103 -7.44 46.87 8.56
C ALA A 103 -7.23 48.32 9.05
N LYS A 104 -7.38 48.54 10.36
CA LYS A 104 -7.16 49.84 11.00
C LYS A 104 -5.70 50.31 10.91
N GLY A 105 -4.76 49.41 11.24
CA GLY A 105 -3.34 49.73 11.36
C GLY A 105 -2.60 50.04 10.06
N ILE A 106 -3.24 49.90 8.89
CA ILE A 106 -2.65 50.34 7.61
C ILE A 106 -3.02 51.79 7.24
N ASP A 107 -3.97 52.39 7.97
CA ASP A 107 -4.45 53.76 7.70
C ASP A 107 -4.15 54.71 8.87
N GLU A 108 -4.41 54.27 10.10
CA GLU A 108 -4.33 55.11 11.30
C GLU A 108 -3.44 54.54 12.40
N LYS A 109 -3.10 55.39 13.38
CA LYS A 109 -2.32 54.99 14.55
C LYS A 109 -3.11 54.00 15.40
N ILE A 110 -2.52 52.84 15.68
CA ILE A 110 -3.02 51.92 16.71
C ILE A 110 -2.06 51.86 17.89
N ASN A 111 -2.54 51.53 19.08
CA ASN A 111 -1.69 51.47 20.26
C ASN A 111 -0.75 50.24 20.22
N LEU A 112 0.29 50.23 21.07
CA LEU A 112 1.32 49.17 21.03
C LEU A 112 0.75 47.78 21.35
N LEU A 113 -0.23 47.68 22.25
CA LEU A 113 -0.89 46.42 22.58
C LEU A 113 -1.76 45.92 21.41
N GLU A 114 -2.50 46.82 20.75
CA GLU A 114 -3.26 46.53 19.53
C GLU A 114 -2.33 46.05 18.40
N PHE A 115 -1.18 46.71 18.21
CA PHE A 115 -0.20 46.29 17.21
C PHE A 115 0.40 44.92 17.54
N GLY A 116 0.74 44.68 18.81
CA GLY A 116 1.16 43.36 19.27
C GLY A 116 0.09 42.29 19.04
N ARG A 117 -1.20 42.63 19.21
CA ARG A 117 -2.33 41.72 18.94
C ARG A 117 -2.40 41.32 17.46
N VAL A 118 -2.10 42.26 16.57
CA VAL A 118 -1.94 42.03 15.13
C VAL A 118 -0.77 41.07 14.86
N LEU A 119 0.42 41.35 15.40
CA LEU A 119 1.61 40.51 15.23
C LEU A 119 1.40 39.08 15.77
N TYR A 120 0.78 38.95 16.94
CA TYR A 120 0.39 37.68 17.52
C TYR A 120 -0.52 36.88 16.57
N HIS A 121 -1.50 37.55 15.96
CA HIS A 121 -2.42 36.91 15.02
C HIS A 121 -1.72 36.49 13.71
N LEU A 122 -0.80 37.28 13.17
CA LEU A 122 0.03 36.90 12.02
C LEU A 122 0.88 35.66 12.33
N ASN A 123 1.39 35.53 13.57
CA ASN A 123 2.09 34.35 14.04
C ASN A 123 1.23 33.08 14.10
N GLU A 124 -0.02 33.20 14.55
CA GLU A 124 -1.01 32.11 14.49
C GLU A 124 -1.33 31.71 13.05
N ARG A 125 -1.39 32.71 12.16
CA ARG A 125 -1.86 32.59 10.78
C ARG A 125 -0.81 33.14 9.81
N ARG A 126 0.26 32.39 9.59
CA ARG A 126 1.32 32.83 8.66
C ARG A 126 1.17 32.33 7.21
N GLY A 127 0.11 31.60 6.87
CA GLY A 127 -0.09 31.10 5.50
C GLY A 127 0.86 29.98 5.05
N PHE A 128 0.50 29.37 3.91
CA PHE A 128 1.22 28.29 3.26
C PHE A 128 2.41 28.86 2.45
N LYS A 129 3.63 28.34 2.70
CA LYS A 129 4.78 28.62 1.84
C LYS A 129 4.89 27.50 0.81
N SER A 130 4.74 27.84 -0.46
CA SER A 130 4.89 26.88 -1.57
C SER A 130 6.31 26.31 -1.60
N ASN A 131 6.45 25.09 -2.09
CA ASN A 131 7.75 24.47 -2.30
C ASN A 131 7.80 23.79 -3.67
N ARG A 132 8.80 24.19 -4.47
CA ARG A 132 8.99 23.72 -5.84
C ARG A 132 9.00 22.20 -5.98
N LYS A 133 9.61 21.50 -5.03
CA LYS A 133 9.79 20.03 -5.09
C LYS A 133 8.54 19.26 -4.70
N THR A 134 7.59 19.90 -4.03
CA THR A 134 6.40 19.22 -3.52
C THR A 134 5.21 19.27 -4.45
N ASN A 135 5.18 20.09 -5.52
CA ASN A 135 4.05 20.21 -6.46
C ASN A 135 3.35 18.86 -6.70
N THR A 136 2.30 18.65 -5.90
CA THR A 136 1.53 17.42 -5.76
C THR A 136 0.08 17.69 -6.14
N LYS A 137 -0.69 16.62 -6.37
CA LYS A 137 -2.15 16.72 -6.50
C LYS A 137 -2.84 17.38 -5.28
N ASP A 138 -2.18 17.40 -4.13
CA ASP A 138 -2.72 18.05 -2.94
C ASP A 138 -2.41 19.56 -2.94
N ASP A 139 -1.26 19.99 -3.45
CA ASP A 139 -1.00 21.42 -3.67
C ASP A 139 -2.02 22.01 -4.64
N SER A 140 -2.33 21.33 -5.76
CA SER A 140 -3.38 21.78 -6.69
C SER A 140 -4.74 21.97 -6.02
N LYS A 141 -5.07 21.17 -4.99
CA LYS A 141 -6.32 21.32 -4.21
C LYS A 141 -6.28 22.48 -3.23
N ILE A 142 -5.10 22.84 -2.71
CA ILE A 142 -4.95 24.04 -1.87
C ILE A 142 -5.19 25.28 -2.76
N TYR A 143 -4.70 25.26 -3.99
CA TYR A 143 -4.94 26.33 -4.97
C TYR A 143 -6.38 26.42 -5.43
N SER A 144 -7.01 25.28 -5.80
CA SER A 144 -8.39 25.23 -6.32
C SER A 144 -9.48 25.19 -5.23
N GLY A 145 -9.12 25.02 -3.96
CA GLY A 145 -10.06 24.79 -2.87
C GLY A 145 -10.43 23.31 -2.66
N LYS A 146 -10.87 22.98 -1.43
CA LYS A 146 -11.27 21.62 -1.02
C LYS A 146 -12.27 21.67 0.14
N ASP A 147 -13.24 20.77 0.18
CA ASP A 147 -14.15 20.55 1.32
C ASP A 147 -14.82 21.87 1.79
N ASN A 148 -15.37 22.64 0.85
CA ASN A 148 -15.96 23.98 1.06
C ASN A 148 -14.99 25.05 1.58
N THR A 149 -13.68 24.79 1.59
CA THR A 149 -12.63 25.79 1.88
C THR A 149 -12.22 26.47 0.58
N ALA A 150 -12.28 27.80 0.53
CA ALA A 150 -11.90 28.57 -0.66
C ALA A 150 -10.41 28.36 -1.01
N GLY A 151 -10.10 28.30 -2.30
CA GLY A 151 -8.74 28.14 -2.80
C GLY A 151 -7.88 29.39 -2.59
N ILE A 152 -6.56 29.23 -2.74
CA ILE A 152 -5.64 30.37 -2.81
C ILE A 152 -6.03 31.29 -3.97
N THR A 153 -6.32 30.71 -5.14
CA THR A 153 -6.66 31.49 -6.35
C THR A 153 -7.95 32.29 -6.16
N ASP A 154 -8.97 31.69 -5.53
CA ASP A 154 -10.22 32.40 -5.21
C ASP A 154 -9.96 33.57 -4.26
N THR A 155 -9.10 33.34 -3.26
CA THR A 155 -8.74 34.37 -2.25
C THR A 155 -7.96 35.52 -2.90
N GLU A 156 -6.99 35.23 -3.77
CA GLU A 156 -6.25 36.26 -4.53
C GLU A 156 -7.16 37.07 -5.44
N ASN A 157 -8.05 36.38 -6.17
CA ASN A 157 -9.00 37.03 -7.04
C ASN A 157 -9.95 37.92 -6.25
N ALA A 158 -10.44 37.48 -5.10
CA ALA A 158 -11.33 38.28 -4.24
C ALA A 158 -10.63 39.54 -3.70
N ILE A 159 -9.35 39.45 -3.31
CA ILE A 159 -8.55 40.61 -2.90
C ILE A 159 -8.44 41.62 -4.06
N LYS A 160 -8.06 41.14 -5.25
CA LYS A 160 -7.89 41.98 -6.45
C LYS A 160 -9.21 42.60 -6.92
N SER A 161 -10.28 41.80 -7.04
CA SER A 161 -11.59 42.26 -7.51
C SER A 161 -12.25 43.23 -6.53
N GLY A 162 -12.05 42.99 -5.22
CA GLY A 162 -12.52 43.87 -4.16
C GLY A 162 -11.65 45.10 -3.95
N LYS A 163 -10.56 45.26 -4.73
CA LYS A 163 -9.59 46.36 -4.62
C LYS A 163 -8.99 46.54 -3.21
N PHE A 164 -8.86 45.44 -2.47
CA PHE A 164 -8.23 45.43 -1.15
C PHE A 164 -6.71 45.49 -1.28
N ARG A 165 -6.03 46.25 -0.42
CA ARG A 165 -4.57 46.41 -0.38
C ARG A 165 -3.88 45.22 0.28
N THR A 166 -4.53 44.65 1.30
CA THR A 166 -3.96 43.56 2.10
C THR A 166 -4.95 42.44 2.34
N LEU A 167 -4.43 41.27 2.74
CA LEU A 167 -5.26 40.16 3.19
C LEU A 167 -6.07 40.53 4.44
N GLY A 168 -5.48 41.25 5.40
CA GLY A 168 -6.16 41.72 6.62
C GLY A 168 -7.41 42.54 6.32
N GLU A 169 -7.30 43.53 5.43
CA GLU A 169 -8.39 44.41 5.00
C GLU A 169 -9.54 43.60 4.36
N TYR A 170 -9.20 42.69 3.44
CA TYR A 170 -10.18 41.79 2.86
C TYR A 170 -10.88 40.94 3.92
N LEU A 171 -10.14 40.33 4.86
CA LEU A 171 -10.73 39.47 5.89
C LEU A 171 -11.61 40.23 6.88
N ALA A 172 -11.30 41.50 7.16
CA ALA A 172 -12.12 42.38 7.99
C ALA A 172 -13.46 42.73 7.34
N SER A 173 -13.51 42.79 6.00
CA SER A 173 -14.76 43.07 5.26
C SER A 173 -15.79 41.94 5.30
N LEU A 174 -15.41 40.74 5.75
CA LEU A 174 -16.25 39.56 5.67
C LEU A 174 -17.20 39.43 6.86
N ASN A 175 -18.44 39.05 6.59
CA ASN A 175 -19.41 38.77 7.64
C ASN A 175 -19.21 37.36 8.25
N PRO A 176 -18.80 37.24 9.54
CA PRO A 176 -18.60 35.94 10.19
C PRO A 176 -19.89 35.13 10.39
N HIS A 177 -21.06 35.78 10.35
CA HIS A 177 -22.37 35.12 10.46
C HIS A 177 -22.78 34.40 9.17
N GLU A 178 -22.32 34.88 8.02
CA GLU A 178 -22.58 34.28 6.70
C GLU A 178 -21.55 33.21 6.39
N GLN A 179 -20.27 33.55 6.52
CA GLN A 179 -19.16 32.67 6.19
C GLN A 179 -18.07 32.69 7.25
N ARG A 180 -17.42 31.55 7.44
CA ARG A 180 -16.30 31.46 8.38
C ARG A 180 -15.06 32.10 7.74
N ILE A 181 -14.62 33.24 8.28
CA ILE A 181 -13.43 33.99 7.81
C ILE A 181 -12.22 33.07 7.56
N ARG A 182 -11.95 32.15 8.50
CA ARG A 182 -10.82 31.21 8.43
C ARG A 182 -10.92 30.11 7.36
N ASN A 183 -12.06 29.95 6.70
CA ASN A 183 -12.32 28.82 5.80
C ASN A 183 -11.78 29.04 4.38
N ARG A 184 -10.48 29.35 4.28
CA ARG A 184 -9.79 29.64 3.03
C ARG A 184 -8.29 29.36 3.15
N TYR A 185 -7.67 28.95 2.04
CA TYR A 185 -6.23 28.82 1.95
C TYR A 185 -5.58 30.16 1.59
N THR A 186 -4.43 30.45 2.19
CA THR A 186 -3.71 31.72 2.03
C THR A 186 -2.22 31.45 1.85
N LEU A 187 -1.55 32.27 1.05
CA LEU A 187 -0.10 32.20 0.85
C LEU A 187 0.66 32.94 1.95
N ARG A 188 1.89 32.48 2.21
CA ARG A 188 2.84 33.15 3.10
C ARG A 188 3.10 34.59 2.66
N ARG A 189 3.26 34.81 1.36
CA ARG A 189 3.53 36.12 0.74
C ARG A 189 2.47 37.16 1.11
N MET A 190 1.19 36.81 1.10
CA MET A 190 0.09 37.73 1.46
C MET A 190 0.27 38.31 2.87
N TYR A 191 0.72 37.49 3.82
CA TYR A 191 0.96 37.95 5.20
C TYR A 191 2.27 38.72 5.34
N GLN A 192 3.29 38.41 4.53
CA GLN A 192 4.55 39.14 4.51
C GLN A 192 4.34 40.55 3.94
N GLU A 193 3.65 40.67 2.80
CA GLU A 193 3.28 41.96 2.21
C GLU A 193 2.46 42.80 3.20
N GLU A 194 1.45 42.19 3.83
CA GLU A 194 0.67 42.88 4.85
C GLU A 194 1.49 43.33 6.06
N PHE A 195 2.40 42.48 6.56
CA PHE A 195 3.31 42.85 7.65
C PHE A 195 4.16 44.07 7.27
N GLU A 196 4.69 44.10 6.05
CA GLU A 196 5.50 45.21 5.55
C GLU A 196 4.71 46.52 5.51
N LEU A 197 3.47 46.49 4.99
CA LEU A 197 2.60 47.67 4.97
C LEU A 197 2.25 48.16 6.38
N LEU A 198 1.86 47.25 7.26
CA LEU A 198 1.54 47.55 8.66
C LEU A 198 2.74 48.17 9.39
N TRP A 199 3.92 47.56 9.25
CA TRP A 199 5.13 48.04 9.91
C TRP A 199 5.51 49.43 9.42
N ASN A 200 5.55 49.63 8.10
CA ASN A 200 5.94 50.91 7.50
C ASN A 200 4.98 52.02 7.92
N LYS A 201 3.66 51.74 7.96
CA LYS A 201 2.68 52.74 8.41
C LYS A 201 2.81 53.08 9.88
N GLN A 202 2.95 52.07 10.74
CA GLN A 202 3.06 52.32 12.19
C GLN A 202 4.41 52.94 12.58
N LYS A 203 5.47 52.72 11.79
CA LYS A 203 6.77 53.40 11.95
C LYS A 203 6.65 54.92 11.85
N GLU A 204 5.72 55.46 11.06
CA GLU A 204 5.45 56.91 10.99
C GLU A 204 4.99 57.47 12.35
N PHE A 205 4.27 56.67 13.14
CA PHE A 205 3.74 57.08 14.45
C PHE A 205 4.67 56.73 15.62
N TYR A 206 5.58 55.76 15.45
CA TYR A 206 6.51 55.26 16.49
C TYR A 206 7.96 55.14 15.98
N PRO A 207 8.58 56.19 15.41
CA PRO A 207 9.86 56.08 14.71
C PRO A 207 11.03 55.66 15.62
N GLY A 208 10.99 56.00 16.91
CA GLY A 208 12.03 55.64 17.88
C GLY A 208 12.00 54.17 18.34
N LEU A 209 10.86 53.50 18.20
CA LEU A 209 10.68 52.09 18.61
C LEU A 209 10.68 51.14 17.41
N PHE A 210 10.22 51.58 16.23
CA PHE A 210 10.02 50.71 15.07
C PHE A 210 11.25 50.73 14.16
N THR A 211 12.38 50.24 14.68
CA THR A 211 13.65 50.14 13.95
C THR A 211 13.69 48.92 13.03
N ASP A 212 14.60 48.93 12.05
CA ASP A 212 14.76 47.80 11.13
C ASP A 212 15.32 46.55 11.82
N GLU A 213 16.06 46.72 12.92
CA GLU A 213 16.54 45.62 13.77
C GLU A 213 15.36 44.89 14.42
N ILE A 214 14.47 45.63 15.09
CA ILE A 214 13.28 45.06 15.75
C ILE A 214 12.34 44.46 14.70
N LYS A 215 12.19 45.12 13.55
CA LYS A 215 11.40 44.60 12.42
C LYS A 215 11.89 43.23 11.99
N ASN A 216 13.19 43.10 11.71
CA ASN A 216 13.78 41.84 11.23
C ASN A 216 13.66 40.75 12.29
N ASP A 217 13.87 41.08 13.57
CA ASP A 217 13.76 40.14 14.67
C ASP A 217 12.33 39.57 14.81
N ILE A 218 11.32 40.43 14.78
CA ILE A 218 9.90 40.02 14.82
C ILE A 218 9.53 39.27 13.53
N TYR A 219 9.93 39.77 12.37
CA TYR A 219 9.64 39.16 11.07
C TYR A 219 10.17 37.73 11.00
N ASP A 220 11.44 37.53 11.35
CA ASP A 220 12.06 36.22 11.38
C ASP A 220 11.37 35.31 12.38
N THR A 221 11.02 35.81 13.56
CA THR A 221 10.25 35.04 14.55
C THR A 221 8.95 34.50 13.94
N ILE A 222 8.16 35.35 13.29
CA ILE A 222 6.86 34.98 12.70
C ILE A 222 7.03 34.03 11.50
N PHE A 223 7.88 34.39 10.54
CA PHE A 223 7.93 33.78 9.22
C PHE A 223 9.00 32.71 9.06
N PHE A 224 9.94 32.56 9.99
CA PHE A 224 10.98 31.55 9.90
C PHE A 224 10.42 30.13 9.75
N GLN A 225 10.99 29.40 8.80
CA GLN A 225 10.70 28.00 8.57
C GLN A 225 12.00 27.25 8.30
N ARG A 226 12.23 26.19 9.08
CA ARG A 226 13.39 25.30 8.86
C ARG A 226 13.35 24.74 7.44
N LYS A 227 14.50 24.80 6.75
CA LYS A 227 14.72 24.17 5.45
C LYS A 227 14.40 22.68 5.50
N LEU A 228 14.01 22.11 4.35
CA LEU A 228 13.74 20.69 4.24
C LEU A 228 15.00 19.87 4.50
N LYS A 229 14.88 18.77 5.25
CA LYS A 229 16.01 17.87 5.48
C LYS A 229 16.41 17.17 4.18
N SER A 230 17.71 17.17 3.88
CA SER A 230 18.25 16.41 2.75
C SER A 230 17.86 14.93 2.82
N GLN A 231 17.33 14.41 1.71
CA GLN A 231 16.94 13.02 1.54
C GLN A 231 17.98 12.23 0.72
N LYS A 232 19.20 12.75 0.55
CA LYS A 232 20.26 12.12 -0.27
C LYS A 232 20.57 10.68 0.16
N HIS A 233 20.51 10.40 1.47
CA HIS A 233 20.72 9.07 2.04
C HIS A 233 19.65 8.03 1.64
N THR A 234 18.47 8.48 1.17
CA THR A 234 17.36 7.60 0.75
C THR A 234 17.46 7.13 -0.70
N VAL A 235 18.37 7.73 -1.48
CA VAL A 235 18.62 7.38 -2.89
C VAL A 235 19.21 5.98 -2.96
N GLY A 236 18.74 5.13 -3.87
CA GLY A 236 19.27 3.78 -4.03
C GLY A 236 20.75 3.76 -4.43
N TYR A 237 21.40 2.62 -4.24
CA TYR A 237 22.72 2.35 -4.80
C TYR A 237 22.59 1.75 -6.20
N CYS A 238 23.60 2.01 -7.03
CA CYS A 238 23.66 1.50 -8.38
C CYS A 238 23.79 -0.02 -8.39
N THR A 239 23.05 -0.68 -9.27
CA THR A 239 23.14 -2.13 -9.45
C THR A 239 24.54 -2.56 -9.87
N LEU A 240 25.18 -1.87 -10.82
CA LEU A 240 26.51 -2.23 -11.35
C LEU A 240 27.67 -1.73 -10.45
N GLU A 241 27.43 -0.70 -9.64
CA GLU A 241 28.41 -0.11 -8.72
C GLU A 241 27.80 0.10 -7.33
N PRO A 242 27.75 -0.94 -6.47
CA PRO A 242 27.02 -0.91 -5.19
C PRO A 242 27.47 0.18 -4.20
N LYS A 243 28.66 0.76 -4.38
CA LYS A 243 29.17 1.87 -3.55
C LYS A 243 28.70 3.27 -4.03
N LYS A 244 28.09 3.38 -5.22
CA LYS A 244 27.68 4.66 -5.83
C LYS A 244 26.16 4.81 -5.83
N ARG A 245 25.66 6.03 -5.61
CA ARG A 245 24.21 6.32 -5.61
C ARG A 245 23.68 6.38 -7.05
N CYS A 246 22.40 6.04 -7.22
CA CYS A 246 21.71 6.15 -8.49
C CYS A 246 21.61 7.61 -8.98
N ILE A 247 21.68 7.83 -10.29
CA ILE A 247 21.50 9.14 -10.91
C ILE A 247 20.01 9.55 -10.94
N PRO A 248 19.66 10.85 -10.77
CA PRO A 248 18.29 11.32 -10.98
C PRO A 248 17.83 11.10 -12.42
N LYS A 249 16.56 10.78 -12.62
CA LYS A 249 16.00 10.62 -13.97
C LYS A 249 16.04 11.91 -14.76
N SER A 250 15.85 13.07 -14.14
CA SER A 250 15.92 14.35 -14.84
C SER A 250 17.33 14.72 -15.31
N SER A 251 18.39 14.01 -14.90
CA SER A 251 19.76 14.34 -15.29
C SER A 251 19.92 14.28 -16.82
N PRO A 252 20.52 15.29 -17.48
CA PRO A 252 20.75 15.28 -18.92
C PRO A 252 21.47 14.00 -19.38
N VAL A 253 22.49 13.59 -18.63
CA VAL A 253 23.23 12.32 -18.85
C VAL A 253 22.33 11.08 -18.86
N PHE A 254 21.34 11.01 -17.95
CA PHE A 254 20.41 9.87 -17.93
C PHE A 254 19.38 9.97 -19.06
N GLN A 255 18.88 11.16 -19.37
CA GLN A 255 17.94 11.36 -20.49
C GLN A 255 18.58 10.88 -21.79
N TYR A 256 19.85 11.23 -22.02
CA TYR A 256 20.61 10.78 -23.19
C TYR A 256 20.82 9.26 -23.22
N PHE A 257 21.32 8.68 -22.12
CA PHE A 257 21.45 7.22 -21.98
C PHE A 257 20.14 6.47 -22.26
N ARG A 258 19.01 6.99 -21.76
CA ARG A 258 17.68 6.40 -21.99
C ARG A 258 17.27 6.45 -23.46
N ILE A 259 17.63 7.50 -24.19
CA ILE A 259 17.36 7.60 -25.63
C ILE A 259 18.16 6.50 -26.35
N LEU A 260 19.47 6.42 -26.11
CA LEU A 260 20.33 5.43 -26.75
C LEU A 260 19.87 3.99 -26.46
N GLU A 261 19.53 3.67 -25.22
CA GLU A 261 19.06 2.33 -24.83
C GLU A 261 17.72 1.96 -25.49
N GLN A 262 16.77 2.90 -25.63
CA GLN A 262 15.50 2.64 -26.32
C GLN A 262 15.70 2.43 -27.82
N VAL A 263 16.54 3.26 -28.45
CA VAL A 263 16.76 3.22 -29.90
C VAL A 263 17.53 1.96 -30.29
N SER A 264 18.55 1.55 -29.52
CA SER A 264 19.34 0.34 -29.80
C SER A 264 18.55 -0.96 -29.66
N ARG A 265 17.40 -0.92 -28.99
CA ARG A 265 16.48 -2.07 -28.83
C ARG A 265 15.36 -2.09 -29.87
N LEU A 266 15.25 -1.04 -30.68
CA LEU A 266 14.15 -0.89 -31.61
C LEU A 266 14.40 -1.77 -32.84
N LYS A 267 13.39 -2.58 -33.16
CA LYS A 267 13.35 -3.40 -34.36
C LYS A 267 12.07 -3.10 -35.12
N VAL A 268 12.14 -3.09 -36.44
CA VAL A 268 11.04 -2.72 -37.33
C VAL A 268 10.70 -3.85 -38.28
N THR A 269 9.41 -3.97 -38.56
CA THR A 269 8.84 -4.85 -39.58
C THR A 269 8.13 -3.98 -40.61
N THR A 270 8.49 -4.15 -41.89
CA THR A 270 7.87 -3.53 -43.07
C THR A 270 7.60 -4.62 -44.11
N GLU A 271 7.10 -4.29 -45.31
CA GLU A 271 6.97 -5.26 -46.41
C GLU A 271 8.30 -5.98 -46.74
N ASN A 272 9.44 -5.29 -46.57
CA ASN A 272 10.77 -5.79 -46.95
C ASN A 272 11.69 -6.10 -45.75
N ARG A 273 11.24 -5.86 -44.52
CA ARG A 273 12.03 -6.05 -43.28
C ARG A 273 11.22 -6.86 -42.29
N THR A 274 11.82 -7.86 -41.67
CA THR A 274 11.14 -8.67 -40.65
C THR A 274 11.90 -8.63 -39.35
N ASN A 275 11.45 -7.77 -38.42
CA ASN A 275 12.05 -7.64 -37.09
C ASN A 275 13.54 -7.24 -37.13
N ASP A 276 13.90 -6.40 -38.10
CA ASP A 276 15.28 -5.95 -38.32
C ASP A 276 15.64 -4.76 -37.42
N PRO A 277 16.90 -4.63 -36.99
CA PRO A 277 17.39 -3.40 -36.36
C PRO A 277 17.19 -2.17 -37.25
N LEU A 278 17.18 -0.99 -36.64
CA LEU A 278 17.27 0.27 -37.40
C LEU A 278 18.63 0.37 -38.10
N THR A 279 18.66 1.02 -39.27
CA THR A 279 19.92 1.39 -39.93
C THR A 279 20.65 2.48 -39.13
N GLU A 280 21.94 2.68 -39.40
CA GLU A 280 22.73 3.75 -38.77
C GLU A 280 22.09 5.13 -38.98
N ASP A 281 21.63 5.43 -40.20
CA ASP A 281 20.98 6.70 -40.54
C ASP A 281 19.64 6.86 -39.82
N GLU A 282 18.81 5.81 -39.80
CA GLU A 282 17.54 5.80 -39.06
C GLU A 282 17.79 6.03 -37.56
N ARG A 283 18.81 5.38 -36.99
CA ARG A 283 19.21 5.55 -35.59
C ARG A 283 19.64 7.00 -35.33
N PHE A 284 20.51 7.57 -36.16
CA PHE A 284 21.00 8.93 -35.99
C PHE A 284 19.86 9.96 -36.04
N VAL A 285 18.98 9.87 -37.05
CA VAL A 285 17.83 10.77 -37.21
C VAL A 285 16.89 10.67 -36.00
N LEU A 286 16.63 9.45 -35.51
CA LEU A 286 15.75 9.25 -34.36
C LEU A 286 16.37 9.78 -33.05
N ILE A 287 17.66 9.55 -32.81
CA ILE A 287 18.36 10.05 -31.62
C ILE A 287 18.28 11.58 -31.58
N LYS A 288 18.64 12.26 -32.68
CA LYS A 288 18.58 13.73 -32.75
C LYS A 288 17.17 14.27 -32.61
N TYR A 289 16.17 13.56 -33.14
CA TYR A 289 14.78 13.93 -32.93
C TYR A 289 14.37 13.81 -31.45
N LEU A 290 14.81 12.78 -30.75
CA LEU A 290 14.49 12.56 -29.33
C LEU A 290 15.29 13.45 -28.36
N GLU A 291 16.48 13.94 -28.75
CA GLU A 291 17.26 14.92 -27.95
C GLU A 291 16.57 16.29 -27.86
N ILE A 292 15.88 16.71 -28.91
CA ILE A 292 15.26 18.06 -29.00
C ILE A 292 13.87 18.07 -28.35
N TYR A 293 13.16 16.95 -28.42
CA TYR A 293 11.75 16.88 -28.07
C TYR A 293 11.48 15.96 -26.87
N LYS A 294 10.30 16.12 -26.27
CA LYS A 294 9.80 15.20 -25.24
C LYS A 294 9.43 13.84 -25.85
N ASP A 295 8.49 13.13 -25.22
CA ASP A 295 8.00 11.84 -25.69
C ASP A 295 7.40 11.93 -27.10
N ARG A 296 7.66 10.91 -27.93
CA ARG A 296 7.17 10.81 -29.31
C ARG A 296 6.37 9.54 -29.53
N THR A 297 5.19 9.68 -30.12
CA THR A 297 4.37 8.52 -30.50
C THR A 297 5.01 7.77 -31.65
N PHE A 298 4.69 6.48 -31.79
CA PHE A 298 5.19 5.70 -32.91
C PHE A 298 4.75 6.28 -34.25
N ASP A 299 3.54 6.84 -34.37
CA ASP A 299 3.10 7.53 -35.60
C ASP A 299 3.99 8.73 -35.96
N GLN A 300 4.46 9.50 -34.97
CA GLN A 300 5.39 10.61 -35.18
C GLN A 300 6.77 10.10 -35.61
N ILE A 301 7.20 8.98 -35.04
CA ILE A 301 8.49 8.35 -35.35
C ILE A 301 8.47 7.79 -36.78
N LYS A 302 7.41 7.07 -37.18
CA LYS A 302 7.22 6.55 -38.54
C LYS A 302 7.32 7.67 -39.57
N LYS A 303 6.59 8.77 -39.34
CA LYS A 303 6.67 9.97 -40.19
C LYS A 303 8.06 10.58 -40.23
N LYS A 304 8.78 10.60 -39.11
CA LYS A 304 10.12 11.19 -39.04
C LYS A 304 11.19 10.34 -39.73
N LEU A 305 11.01 9.02 -39.73
CA LEU A 305 11.90 8.05 -40.38
C LEU A 305 11.50 7.74 -41.84
N ASN A 306 10.45 8.39 -42.36
CA ASN A 306 9.90 8.11 -43.70
C ASN A 306 9.54 6.63 -43.93
N LEU A 307 9.02 5.97 -42.89
CA LEU A 307 8.57 4.58 -42.97
C LEU A 307 7.08 4.51 -43.33
N ALA A 308 6.68 3.42 -44.01
CA ALA A 308 5.28 3.16 -44.39
C ALA A 308 4.35 3.14 -43.17
N THR A 309 3.10 3.55 -43.34
CA THR A 309 2.13 3.71 -42.23
C THR A 309 1.75 2.40 -41.54
N ASP A 310 1.85 1.29 -42.25
CA ASP A 310 1.57 -0.07 -41.80
C ASP A 310 2.77 -0.75 -41.11
N CYS A 311 3.95 -0.12 -41.11
CA CYS A 311 5.12 -0.68 -40.43
C CYS A 311 4.88 -0.87 -38.93
N TYR A 312 5.56 -1.86 -38.34
CA TYR A 312 5.43 -2.22 -36.94
C TYR A 312 6.76 -2.15 -36.21
N PHE A 313 6.77 -1.59 -35.00
CA PHE A 313 7.94 -1.68 -34.12
C PHE A 313 7.72 -2.69 -32.98
N ASN A 314 8.75 -3.47 -32.64
CA ASN A 314 8.71 -4.42 -31.52
C ASN A 314 8.29 -3.77 -30.17
N LEU A 315 8.57 -2.47 -29.98
CA LEU A 315 8.21 -1.70 -28.80
C LEU A 315 6.90 -0.88 -28.93
N GLU A 316 6.13 -1.05 -30.02
CA GLU A 316 4.95 -0.23 -30.31
C GLU A 316 3.82 -0.39 -29.26
N HIS A 317 3.81 -1.50 -28.53
CA HIS A 317 2.95 -1.74 -27.37
C HIS A 317 3.14 -0.72 -26.23
N GLN A 318 4.24 0.04 -26.23
CA GLN A 318 4.53 1.09 -25.24
C GLN A 318 3.90 2.44 -25.60
N ASN A 319 3.21 2.55 -26.75
CA ASN A 319 2.57 3.74 -27.35
C ASN A 319 3.52 4.88 -27.75
N LYS A 320 4.64 5.08 -27.04
CA LYS A 320 5.57 6.19 -27.29
C LYS A 320 6.99 5.86 -26.79
N LEU A 321 7.99 6.51 -27.39
CA LEU A 321 9.36 6.56 -26.88
C LEU A 321 9.58 7.81 -26.04
N PHE A 322 10.43 7.72 -25.02
CA PHE A 322 10.78 8.85 -24.17
C PHE A 322 11.96 9.64 -24.76
N GLY A 323 11.73 10.91 -25.11
CA GLY A 323 12.80 11.85 -25.49
C GLY A 323 13.44 12.54 -24.29
N ASP A 324 14.18 13.62 -24.53
CA ASP A 324 14.81 14.45 -23.50
C ASP A 324 13.82 15.49 -22.97
N ARG A 325 13.18 15.13 -21.86
CA ARG A 325 12.20 15.99 -21.20
C ARG A 325 12.84 17.21 -20.56
N THR A 326 14.07 17.07 -20.04
CA THR A 326 14.78 18.13 -19.33
C THR A 326 15.20 19.20 -20.32
N SER A 327 15.85 18.82 -21.41
CA SER A 327 16.26 19.76 -22.46
C SER A 327 15.06 20.43 -23.12
N SER A 328 13.98 19.69 -23.40
CA SER A 328 12.77 20.28 -23.97
C SER A 328 12.10 21.31 -23.05
N ASP A 329 12.15 21.12 -21.72
CA ASP A 329 11.64 22.12 -20.77
C ASP A 329 12.56 23.33 -20.67
N LEU A 330 13.87 23.13 -20.57
CA LEU A 330 14.86 24.21 -20.47
C LEU A 330 14.98 25.03 -21.76
N SER A 331 14.72 24.43 -22.92
CA SER A 331 14.65 25.14 -24.20
C SER A 331 13.52 26.19 -24.27
N ARG A 332 12.53 26.14 -23.38
CA ARG A 332 11.48 27.17 -23.27
C ARG A 332 11.98 28.43 -22.55
N VAL A 333 13.04 28.29 -21.77
CA VAL A 333 13.69 29.37 -21.02
C VAL A 333 14.78 30.00 -21.89
N PHE A 334 15.66 29.18 -22.48
CA PHE A 334 16.84 29.64 -23.21
C PHE A 334 16.67 29.65 -24.74
N THR A 335 15.46 29.41 -25.26
CA THR A 335 15.18 29.08 -26.68
C THR A 335 15.82 27.77 -27.16
N LYS A 336 15.36 27.21 -28.27
CA LYS A 336 15.89 25.94 -28.82
C LYS A 336 17.34 26.07 -29.31
N SER A 337 17.64 27.14 -30.05
CA SER A 337 18.98 27.42 -30.57
C SER A 337 19.94 27.73 -29.44
N GLY A 338 19.55 28.62 -28.52
CA GLY A 338 20.36 28.99 -27.36
C GLY A 338 20.68 27.79 -26.47
N TRP A 339 19.69 26.94 -26.15
CA TRP A 339 19.95 25.74 -25.34
C TRP A 339 20.88 24.74 -26.06
N SER A 340 20.71 24.55 -27.36
CA SER A 340 21.48 23.56 -28.13
C SER A 340 22.97 23.91 -28.17
N GLN A 341 23.29 25.19 -28.30
CA GLN A 341 24.66 25.73 -28.38
C GLN A 341 25.43 25.72 -27.05
N LEU A 342 24.76 25.54 -25.90
CA LEU A 342 25.42 25.45 -24.61
C LEU A 342 26.27 24.19 -24.48
N SER A 343 27.41 24.33 -23.79
CA SER A 343 28.29 23.19 -23.46
C SER A 343 27.57 22.19 -22.52
N PRO A 344 27.95 20.89 -22.55
CA PRO A 344 27.40 19.89 -21.64
C PRO A 344 27.53 20.27 -20.16
N GLU A 345 28.61 20.93 -19.77
CA GLU A 345 28.90 21.37 -18.40
C GLU A 345 27.91 22.45 -17.97
N LYS A 346 27.65 23.43 -18.84
CA LYS A 346 26.65 24.49 -18.58
C LYS A 346 25.24 23.92 -18.50
N LYS A 347 24.87 23.00 -19.39
CA LYS A 347 23.59 22.29 -19.32
C LYS A 347 23.43 21.54 -18.00
N TYR A 348 24.50 20.90 -17.51
CA TYR A 348 24.51 20.23 -16.22
C TYR A 348 24.40 21.21 -15.05
N GLU A 349 25.08 22.35 -15.08
CA GLU A 349 25.01 23.41 -14.06
C GLU A 349 23.58 23.94 -13.89
N PHE A 350 22.92 24.28 -14.99
CA PHE A 350 21.52 24.74 -14.98
C PHE A 350 20.60 23.67 -14.39
N TRP A 351 20.73 22.43 -14.86
CA TRP A 351 19.96 21.32 -14.33
C TRP A 351 20.23 21.08 -12.83
N HIS A 352 21.49 21.12 -12.39
CA HIS A 352 21.88 20.85 -11.01
C HIS A 352 21.29 21.89 -10.07
N THR A 353 21.39 23.17 -10.43
CA THR A 353 20.79 24.28 -9.68
C THR A 353 19.28 24.10 -9.57
N LEU A 354 18.62 23.80 -10.69
CA LEU A 354 17.17 23.58 -10.75
C LEU A 354 16.70 22.35 -9.97
N HIS A 355 17.51 21.28 -9.95
CA HIS A 355 17.19 20.04 -9.24
C HIS A 355 17.35 20.19 -7.73
N PHE A 356 18.31 21.00 -7.28
CA PHE A 356 18.61 21.18 -5.87
C PHE A 356 17.89 22.38 -5.22
N SER A 357 17.39 23.36 -5.99
CA SER A 357 16.57 24.46 -5.47
C SER A 357 15.22 23.97 -4.91
N ASP A 358 14.89 24.39 -3.69
CA ASP A 358 13.64 24.07 -3.00
C ASP A 358 12.73 25.29 -2.77
N ASP A 359 13.22 26.49 -3.11
CA ASP A 359 12.54 27.76 -2.99
C ASP A 359 12.53 28.47 -4.35
N ASP A 360 11.33 28.79 -4.84
CA ASP A 360 11.16 29.47 -6.14
C ASP A 360 11.65 30.92 -6.06
N GLU A 361 11.42 31.62 -4.93
CA GLU A 361 11.86 33.01 -4.74
C GLU A 361 13.40 33.13 -4.83
N TRP A 362 14.10 32.18 -4.19
CA TRP A 362 15.55 32.11 -4.27
C TRP A 362 16.03 31.81 -5.69
N LEU A 363 15.36 30.91 -6.40
CA LEU A 363 15.73 30.55 -7.76
C LEU A 363 15.52 31.72 -8.73
N GLU A 364 14.42 32.46 -8.60
CA GLU A 364 14.14 33.64 -9.42
C GLU A 364 15.21 34.71 -9.22
N LYS A 365 15.56 35.00 -7.96
CA LYS A 365 16.66 35.93 -7.63
C LYS A 365 18.00 35.45 -8.20
N TYR A 366 18.33 34.19 -8.01
CA TYR A 366 19.57 33.59 -8.50
C TYR A 366 19.64 33.62 -10.04
N ALA A 367 18.54 33.30 -10.71
CA ALA A 367 18.44 33.31 -12.17
C ALA A 367 18.59 34.74 -12.74
N ARG A 368 18.03 35.75 -12.07
CA ARG A 368 18.18 37.15 -12.46
C ARG A 368 19.62 37.63 -12.32
N GLU A 369 20.24 37.37 -11.17
CA GLU A 369 21.59 37.89 -10.85
C GLU A 369 22.75 37.10 -11.48
N LYS A 370 22.59 35.78 -11.64
CA LYS A 370 23.69 34.90 -12.11
C LYS A 370 23.51 34.38 -13.53
N TRP A 371 22.26 34.24 -14.00
CA TRP A 371 21.98 33.75 -15.35
C TRP A 371 21.55 34.86 -16.31
N ASN A 372 21.36 36.10 -15.81
CA ASN A 372 20.92 37.25 -16.58
C ASN A 372 19.65 36.97 -17.40
N LEU A 373 18.71 36.22 -16.82
CA LEU A 373 17.43 35.92 -17.45
C LEU A 373 16.47 37.09 -17.36
N ASP A 374 15.67 37.30 -18.41
CA ASP A 374 14.57 38.27 -18.43
C ASP A 374 13.35 37.76 -17.64
N GLU A 375 12.40 38.65 -17.33
CA GLU A 375 11.21 38.28 -16.54
C GLU A 375 10.36 37.19 -17.21
N LYS A 376 10.32 37.15 -18.54
CA LYS A 376 9.58 36.12 -19.28
C LYS A 376 10.25 34.74 -19.16
N ALA A 377 11.58 34.68 -19.22
CA ALA A 377 12.34 33.45 -19.01
C ALA A 377 12.25 32.97 -17.56
N ILE A 378 12.27 33.90 -16.58
CA ILE A 378 12.06 33.60 -15.16
C ILE A 378 10.66 33.02 -14.92
N GLU A 379 9.62 33.61 -15.52
CA GLU A 379 8.25 33.07 -15.44
C GLU A 379 8.18 31.64 -16.01
N ASN A 380 8.81 31.40 -17.16
CA ASN A 380 8.89 30.06 -17.74
C ASN A 380 9.69 29.09 -16.85
N LEU A 381 10.78 29.55 -16.22
CA LEU A 381 11.59 28.77 -15.30
C LEU A 381 10.79 28.32 -14.08
N SER A 382 9.96 29.19 -13.51
CA SER A 382 9.09 28.88 -12.36
C SER A 382 8.12 27.72 -12.67
N LYS A 383 7.65 27.63 -13.92
CA LYS A 383 6.70 26.61 -14.40
C LYS A 383 7.35 25.24 -14.66
N ILE A 384 8.68 25.13 -14.70
CA ILE A 384 9.37 23.87 -15.00
C ILE A 384 9.33 22.92 -13.81
N SER A 385 8.71 21.75 -14.02
CA SER A 385 8.79 20.61 -13.10
C SER A 385 9.60 19.47 -13.72
N LEU A 386 10.82 19.26 -13.21
CA LEU A 386 11.70 18.17 -13.64
C LEU A 386 11.11 16.77 -13.41
N GLU A 387 11.54 15.80 -14.24
CA GLU A 387 11.15 14.39 -14.08
C GLU A 387 11.55 13.85 -12.69
N LYS A 388 10.56 13.39 -11.92
CA LYS A 388 10.78 12.87 -10.56
C LYS A 388 11.37 11.45 -10.59
N GLY A 389 12.23 11.15 -9.62
CA GLY A 389 12.76 9.80 -9.36
C GLY A 389 14.21 9.61 -9.79
N TYR A 390 14.71 8.39 -9.57
CA TYR A 390 16.10 8.00 -9.84
C TYR A 390 16.13 6.78 -10.77
N ALA A 391 17.20 6.67 -11.55
CA ALA A 391 17.52 5.49 -12.35
C ALA A 391 17.96 4.31 -11.46
N ARG A 392 18.27 3.16 -12.08
CA ARG A 392 18.89 2.01 -11.38
C ARG A 392 20.43 2.10 -11.34
N LEU A 393 21.01 2.99 -12.13
CA LEU A 393 22.44 3.07 -12.39
C LEU A 393 23.03 4.38 -11.84
N SER A 394 24.32 4.37 -11.55
CA SER A 394 25.08 5.56 -11.16
C SER A 394 25.41 6.40 -12.38
N HIS A 395 25.77 7.66 -12.15
CA HIS A 395 26.33 8.52 -13.19
C HIS A 395 27.58 7.92 -13.84
N LYS A 396 28.46 7.31 -13.02
CA LYS A 396 29.70 6.72 -13.49
C LYS A 396 29.46 5.47 -14.35
N ALA A 397 28.57 4.58 -13.94
CA ALA A 397 28.23 3.40 -14.73
C ALA A 397 27.61 3.77 -16.09
N ILE A 398 26.73 4.77 -16.11
CA ILE A 398 26.13 5.28 -17.35
C ILE A 398 27.19 5.85 -18.29
N ASN A 399 28.07 6.73 -17.81
CA ASN A 399 29.10 7.33 -18.66
C ASN A 399 30.05 6.31 -19.27
N LYS A 400 30.32 5.18 -18.59
CA LYS A 400 31.12 4.09 -19.16
C LYS A 400 30.41 3.34 -20.28
N MET A 401 29.08 3.31 -20.32
CA MET A 401 28.31 2.59 -21.32
C MET A 401 27.89 3.44 -22.52
N ILE A 402 27.78 4.77 -22.35
CA ILE A 402 27.34 5.69 -23.42
C ILE A 402 28.10 5.47 -24.74
N PRO A 403 29.45 5.41 -24.77
CA PRO A 403 30.19 5.26 -26.03
C PRO A 403 29.78 3.99 -26.81
N TYR A 404 29.57 2.89 -26.09
CA TYR A 404 29.17 1.62 -26.70
C TYR A 404 27.71 1.60 -27.15
N LEU A 405 26.83 2.37 -26.49
CA LEU A 405 25.45 2.52 -26.94
C LEU A 405 25.35 3.47 -28.14
N GLU A 406 26.26 4.44 -28.26
CA GLU A 406 26.39 5.29 -29.45
C GLU A 406 26.82 4.47 -30.67
N GLU A 407 27.63 3.41 -30.50
CA GLU A 407 27.95 2.40 -31.53
C GLU A 407 26.72 1.54 -31.95
N GLY A 408 25.56 1.71 -31.32
CA GLY A 408 24.35 0.93 -31.59
C GLY A 408 24.27 -0.42 -30.86
N LEU A 409 25.19 -0.70 -29.94
CA LEU A 409 25.16 -1.94 -29.16
C LEU A 409 23.97 -1.94 -28.20
N THR A 410 23.49 -3.15 -27.90
CA THR A 410 22.45 -3.35 -26.89
C THR A 410 23.00 -3.11 -25.48
N TYR A 411 22.11 -2.87 -24.51
CA TYR A 411 22.49 -2.57 -23.13
C TYR A 411 23.40 -3.64 -22.50
N ASP A 412 23.12 -4.92 -22.74
CA ASP A 412 23.90 -6.04 -22.22
C ASP A 412 25.31 -6.09 -22.81
N GLN A 413 25.44 -5.87 -24.12
CA GLN A 413 26.73 -5.77 -24.81
C GLN A 413 27.53 -4.54 -24.33
N ALA A 414 26.88 -3.38 -24.22
CA ALA A 414 27.50 -2.15 -23.74
C ALA A 414 27.96 -2.28 -22.27
N ALA A 415 27.17 -2.92 -21.41
CA ALA A 415 27.55 -3.19 -20.03
C ALA A 415 28.77 -4.12 -19.95
N LEU A 416 28.81 -5.17 -20.78
CA LEU A 416 29.93 -6.11 -20.84
C LEU A 416 31.22 -5.41 -21.30
N LYS A 417 31.16 -4.65 -22.40
CA LYS A 417 32.30 -3.83 -22.88
C LYS A 417 32.77 -2.80 -21.84
N ALA A 418 31.84 -2.24 -21.06
CA ALA A 418 32.15 -1.32 -19.97
C ALA A 418 32.75 -1.98 -18.71
N GLY A 419 32.96 -3.30 -18.73
CA GLY A 419 33.55 -4.09 -17.64
C GLY A 419 32.56 -4.51 -16.56
N PHE A 420 31.25 -4.55 -16.87
CA PHE A 420 30.21 -4.95 -15.93
C PHE A 420 29.61 -6.31 -16.30
N HIS A 421 29.73 -7.30 -15.41
CA HIS A 421 28.99 -8.55 -15.52
C HIS A 421 27.62 -8.43 -14.84
N HIS A 422 26.57 -8.22 -15.64
CA HIS A 422 25.20 -8.06 -15.17
C HIS A 422 24.66 -9.28 -14.38
N SER A 423 25.30 -10.45 -14.51
CA SER A 423 24.94 -11.72 -13.85
C SER A 423 25.64 -11.97 -12.50
N LYS A 424 26.71 -11.25 -12.15
CA LYS A 424 27.55 -11.53 -10.95
C LYS A 424 27.33 -10.58 -9.76
N ILE A 425 26.25 -9.79 -9.79
CA ILE A 425 26.02 -8.75 -8.79
C ILE A 425 25.37 -9.37 -7.54
N ASN A 426 26.19 -9.64 -6.52
CA ASN A 426 25.84 -10.05 -5.15
C ASN A 426 25.54 -11.55 -4.92
N LEU A 427 26.54 -12.41 -5.09
CA LEU A 427 26.60 -13.68 -4.37
C LEU A 427 27.86 -13.65 -3.51
N SER A 428 27.73 -13.58 -2.18
CA SER A 428 28.81 -14.09 -1.34
C SER A 428 28.75 -15.61 -1.48
N ASP A 429 29.80 -16.22 -2.01
CA ASP A 429 29.83 -17.69 -2.20
C ASP A 429 29.85 -18.46 -0.86
N THR A 430 30.09 -17.77 0.25
CA THR A 430 30.06 -18.33 1.60
C THR A 430 28.63 -18.44 2.14
N LEU A 431 28.17 -19.68 2.35
CA LEU A 431 26.95 -19.96 3.09
C LEU A 431 27.11 -19.56 4.56
N ARG A 432 26.04 -19.06 5.16
CA ARG A 432 25.93 -18.76 6.59
C ARG A 432 25.31 -19.95 7.34
N ASP A 433 25.47 -19.94 8.66
CA ASP A 433 24.80 -20.92 9.52
C ASP A 433 23.33 -20.62 9.74
N PHE A 434 22.99 -19.34 9.86
CA PHE A 434 21.64 -18.87 10.08
C PHE A 434 21.33 -17.66 9.20
N LEU A 435 20.05 -17.43 8.93
CA LEU A 435 19.59 -16.24 8.26
C LEU A 435 19.84 -14.98 9.13
N PRO A 436 20.52 -13.95 8.60
CA PRO A 436 20.82 -12.72 9.33
C PRO A 436 19.58 -11.85 9.51
N GLU A 437 19.65 -10.78 10.29
CA GLU A 437 18.53 -9.81 10.32
C GLU A 437 18.30 -9.23 8.91
N PRO A 438 17.05 -9.26 8.40
CA PRO A 438 16.78 -8.80 7.05
C PRO A 438 16.96 -7.29 6.92
N GLU A 439 17.55 -6.85 5.80
CA GLU A 439 17.65 -5.43 5.47
C GLU A 439 16.28 -4.75 5.41
N ASN A 440 16.26 -3.43 5.52
CA ASN A 440 15.02 -2.67 5.57
C ASN A 440 14.37 -2.54 4.18
N ILE A 441 13.41 -3.42 3.90
CA ILE A 441 12.61 -3.40 2.67
C ILE A 441 11.47 -2.40 2.83
N ARG A 442 11.29 -1.56 1.81
CA ARG A 442 10.26 -0.49 1.80
C ARG A 442 8.83 -1.01 1.95
N ASN A 443 8.56 -2.25 1.53
CA ASN A 443 7.24 -2.87 1.64
C ASN A 443 7.07 -3.52 3.03
N PRO A 444 6.21 -2.98 3.91
CA PRO A 444 6.07 -3.48 5.28
C PRO A 444 5.47 -4.88 5.37
N ILE A 445 4.68 -5.32 4.39
CA ILE A 445 4.13 -6.69 4.36
C ILE A 445 5.28 -7.67 4.14
N VAL A 446 6.12 -7.40 3.14
CA VAL A 446 7.29 -8.21 2.80
C VAL A 446 8.29 -8.23 3.93
N GLN A 447 8.60 -7.07 4.53
CA GLN A 447 9.49 -6.99 5.69
C GLN A 447 9.01 -7.90 6.83
N GLN A 448 7.70 -7.87 7.11
CA GLN A 448 7.11 -8.69 8.15
C GLN A 448 7.15 -10.18 7.80
N THR A 449 6.88 -10.56 6.54
CA THR A 449 6.98 -11.94 6.06
C THR A 449 8.42 -12.47 6.16
N ILE A 450 9.42 -11.71 5.69
CA ILE A 450 10.83 -12.13 5.75
C ILE A 450 11.33 -12.23 7.20
N TYR A 451 10.90 -11.33 8.07
CA TYR A 451 11.26 -11.40 9.49
C TYR A 451 10.71 -12.65 10.19
N GLU A 452 9.48 -13.07 9.87
CA GLU A 452 8.94 -14.34 10.40
C GLU A 452 9.55 -15.55 9.69
N LEU A 453 9.84 -15.46 8.39
CA LEU A 453 10.56 -16.49 7.64
C LEU A 453 11.91 -16.79 8.28
N ARG A 454 12.67 -15.74 8.63
CA ARG A 454 13.95 -15.88 9.35
C ARG A 454 13.80 -16.72 10.60
N LYS A 455 12.76 -16.47 11.41
CA LYS A 455 12.54 -17.20 12.66
C LYS A 455 12.25 -18.66 12.39
N VAL A 456 11.24 -18.94 11.57
CA VAL A 456 10.83 -20.31 11.21
C VAL A 456 12.01 -21.09 10.65
N VAL A 457 12.74 -20.52 9.69
CA VAL A 457 13.87 -21.22 9.06
C VAL A 457 15.04 -21.42 10.03
N ASN A 458 15.37 -20.44 10.87
CA ASN A 458 16.45 -20.63 11.85
C ASN A 458 16.07 -21.68 12.91
N ASP A 459 14.82 -21.69 13.36
CA ASP A 459 14.32 -22.70 14.29
C ASP A 459 14.30 -24.10 13.65
N ILE A 460 13.97 -24.19 12.35
CA ILE A 460 14.11 -25.41 11.54
C ILE A 460 15.57 -25.86 11.48
N ILE A 461 16.51 -24.96 11.16
CA ILE A 461 17.94 -25.29 11.07
C ILE A 461 18.45 -25.80 12.41
N GLN A 462 18.02 -25.17 13.52
CA GLN A 462 18.43 -25.58 14.86
C GLN A 462 17.92 -26.98 15.22
N LYS A 463 16.68 -27.34 14.86
CA LYS A 463 16.08 -28.64 15.18
C LYS A 463 16.48 -29.76 14.21
N HIS A 464 16.53 -29.46 12.92
CA HIS A 464 16.62 -30.46 11.84
C HIS A 464 17.90 -30.37 11.00
N GLY A 465 18.75 -29.38 11.23
CA GLY A 465 19.93 -29.09 10.41
C GLY A 465 19.60 -28.29 9.15
N LYS A 466 20.63 -27.93 8.37
CA LYS A 466 20.47 -27.17 7.12
C LYS A 466 19.79 -28.03 6.04
N PRO A 467 18.84 -27.47 5.28
CA PRO A 467 18.26 -28.19 4.14
C PRO A 467 19.24 -28.23 2.96
N ASP A 468 19.22 -29.32 2.21
CA ASP A 468 20.00 -29.49 0.98
C ASP A 468 19.35 -28.73 -0.19
N ILE A 469 18.02 -28.69 -0.20
CA ILE A 469 17.21 -28.00 -1.21
C ILE A 469 16.13 -27.18 -0.51
N THR A 470 15.91 -25.95 -0.96
CA THR A 470 14.79 -25.12 -0.49
C THR A 470 13.88 -24.75 -1.65
N ARG A 471 12.63 -25.20 -1.60
CA ARG A 471 11.58 -24.91 -2.59
C ARG A 471 10.60 -23.90 -1.98
N VAL A 472 10.37 -22.79 -2.67
CA VAL A 472 9.52 -21.71 -2.15
C VAL A 472 8.49 -21.26 -3.16
N GLU A 473 7.25 -21.13 -2.71
CA GLU A 473 6.19 -20.43 -3.41
C GLU A 473 5.88 -19.11 -2.69
N LEU A 474 5.67 -18.05 -3.48
CA LEU A 474 5.28 -16.74 -2.99
C LEU A 474 3.91 -16.37 -3.51
N LEU A 475 2.98 -16.04 -2.61
CA LEU A 475 1.66 -15.55 -3.00
C LEU A 475 1.79 -14.40 -4.01
N ARG A 476 1.01 -14.49 -5.10
CA ARG A 476 0.87 -13.40 -6.10
C ARG A 476 0.59 -12.05 -5.45
N GLN A 477 -0.13 -12.02 -4.32
CA GLN A 477 -0.47 -10.79 -3.61
C GLN A 477 0.73 -10.11 -2.95
N LEU A 478 1.72 -10.87 -2.45
CA LEU A 478 2.95 -10.29 -1.91
C LEU A 478 3.68 -9.47 -2.99
N LYS A 479 3.67 -9.98 -4.22
CA LYS A 479 4.36 -9.40 -5.39
C LYS A 479 3.75 -8.09 -5.90
N LEU A 480 2.58 -7.67 -5.42
CA LEU A 480 1.77 -6.61 -6.02
C LEU A 480 1.66 -5.37 -5.13
N SER A 481 1.69 -4.19 -5.73
CA SER A 481 1.44 -2.93 -5.02
C SER A 481 -0.03 -2.82 -4.58
N LYS A 482 -0.32 -1.98 -3.57
CA LYS A 482 -1.68 -1.69 -3.09
C LYS A 482 -2.65 -1.39 -4.25
N LYS A 483 -2.30 -0.43 -5.11
CA LYS A 483 -3.13 0.00 -6.26
C LYS A 483 -3.42 -1.15 -7.23
N ARG A 484 -2.43 -2.02 -7.48
CA ARG A 484 -2.59 -3.15 -8.40
C ARG A 484 -3.44 -4.27 -7.80
N ARG A 485 -3.42 -4.45 -6.47
CA ARG A 485 -4.31 -5.40 -5.77
C ARG A 485 -5.76 -4.93 -5.78
N GLU A 486 -6.00 -3.64 -5.54
CA GLU A 486 -7.34 -3.04 -5.66
C GLU A 486 -7.89 -3.18 -7.08
N SER A 487 -7.07 -2.90 -8.12
CA SER A 487 -7.51 -3.09 -9.51
C SER A 487 -7.85 -4.55 -9.80
N ILE A 488 -7.03 -5.50 -9.35
CA ILE A 488 -7.31 -6.95 -9.53
C ILE A 488 -8.60 -7.36 -8.82
N HIS A 489 -8.89 -6.83 -7.63
CA HIS A 489 -10.14 -7.12 -6.93
C HIS A 489 -11.34 -6.64 -7.75
N LEU A 490 -11.30 -5.41 -8.24
CA LEU A 490 -12.34 -4.85 -9.11
C LEU A 490 -12.47 -5.64 -10.43
N ASP A 491 -11.35 -6.02 -11.04
CA ASP A 491 -11.32 -6.84 -12.25
C ASP A 491 -11.91 -8.23 -12.01
N ASN A 492 -11.66 -8.84 -10.85
CA ASN A 492 -12.24 -10.13 -10.47
C ASN A 492 -13.76 -10.03 -10.27
N LEU A 493 -14.26 -8.95 -9.66
CA LEU A 493 -15.70 -8.69 -9.55
C LEU A 493 -16.35 -8.51 -10.92
N LYS A 494 -15.72 -7.73 -11.82
CA LYS A 494 -16.18 -7.57 -13.20
C LYS A 494 -16.20 -8.90 -13.96
N LYS A 495 -15.14 -9.71 -13.82
CA LYS A 495 -15.08 -11.05 -14.41
C LYS A 495 -16.15 -11.99 -13.87
N LYS A 496 -16.44 -11.93 -12.55
CA LYS A 496 -17.52 -12.74 -11.96
C LYS A 496 -18.86 -12.39 -12.59
N ARG A 497 -19.20 -11.10 -12.69
CA ARG A 497 -20.43 -10.62 -13.35
C ARG A 497 -20.49 -11.05 -14.81
N LYS A 498 -19.43 -10.80 -15.58
CA LYS A 498 -19.37 -11.20 -16.99
C LYS A 498 -19.50 -12.72 -17.17
N ASN A 499 -18.89 -13.53 -16.32
CA ASN A 499 -19.03 -14.99 -16.38
C ASN A 499 -20.45 -15.47 -16.06
N GLU A 500 -21.18 -14.74 -15.21
CA GLU A 500 -22.56 -15.03 -14.84
C GLU A 500 -23.53 -14.63 -15.96
N GLU A 501 -23.32 -13.46 -16.58
CA GLU A 501 -24.00 -13.02 -17.79
C GLU A 501 -23.80 -14.02 -18.95
N ILE A 502 -22.56 -14.45 -19.21
CA ILE A 502 -22.26 -15.45 -20.24
C ILE A 502 -22.93 -16.79 -19.90
N ARG A 503 -22.92 -17.21 -18.64
CA ARG A 503 -23.58 -18.45 -18.23
C ARG A 503 -25.09 -18.39 -18.52
N ASN A 504 -25.74 -17.29 -18.19
CA ASN A 504 -27.17 -17.12 -18.46
C ASN A 504 -27.44 -17.15 -19.96
N ARG A 505 -26.64 -16.44 -20.75
CA ARG A 505 -26.77 -16.41 -22.21
C ARG A 505 -26.59 -17.78 -22.87
N ILE A 506 -25.59 -18.56 -22.44
CA ILE A 506 -25.40 -19.91 -23.00
C ILE A 506 -26.57 -20.82 -22.58
N ALA A 507 -27.06 -20.69 -21.35
CA ALA A 507 -28.21 -21.47 -20.87
C ALA A 507 -29.54 -21.11 -21.56
N GLU A 508 -29.68 -19.86 -22.05
CA GLU A 508 -30.82 -19.43 -22.86
C GLU A 508 -30.74 -19.97 -24.30
N GLU A 509 -29.54 -19.97 -24.90
CA GLU A 509 -29.34 -20.34 -26.31
C GLU A 509 -29.14 -21.85 -26.53
N PHE A 510 -28.73 -22.62 -25.52
CA PHE A 510 -28.43 -24.05 -25.65
C PHE A 510 -29.01 -24.89 -24.49
N PRO A 511 -29.47 -26.13 -24.76
CA PRO A 511 -30.11 -27.00 -23.76
C PRO A 511 -29.09 -27.74 -22.86
N PHE A 512 -28.12 -27.03 -22.29
CA PHE A 512 -27.17 -27.60 -21.33
C PHE A 512 -26.70 -26.59 -20.28
N ILE A 513 -26.25 -27.10 -19.13
CA ILE A 513 -25.70 -26.26 -18.04
C ILE A 513 -24.25 -25.89 -18.37
N PRO A 514 -23.91 -24.61 -18.57
CA PRO A 514 -22.58 -24.24 -19.07
C PRO A 514 -21.48 -24.54 -18.05
N SER A 515 -20.49 -25.31 -18.48
CA SER A 515 -19.30 -25.61 -17.70
C SER A 515 -18.34 -24.42 -17.65
N ARG A 516 -17.28 -24.53 -16.82
CA ARG A 516 -16.21 -23.53 -16.79
C ARG A 516 -15.46 -23.44 -18.13
N GLU A 517 -15.41 -24.53 -18.88
CA GLU A 517 -14.74 -24.61 -20.18
C GLU A 517 -15.56 -23.92 -21.28
N ASP A 518 -16.88 -24.07 -21.24
CA ASP A 518 -17.81 -23.41 -22.19
C ASP A 518 -17.74 -21.89 -22.06
N ILE A 519 -17.70 -21.38 -20.83
CA ILE A 519 -17.50 -19.95 -20.57
C ILE A 519 -16.13 -19.47 -21.10
N GLN A 520 -15.08 -20.31 -21.04
CA GLN A 520 -13.78 -19.97 -21.63
C GLN A 520 -13.83 -19.94 -23.16
N LYS A 521 -14.51 -20.89 -23.80
CA LYS A 521 -14.73 -20.91 -25.25
C LYS A 521 -15.41 -19.64 -25.71
N TYR A 522 -16.50 -19.24 -25.04
CA TYR A 522 -17.23 -18.01 -25.36
C TYR A 522 -16.35 -16.75 -25.25
N LEU A 523 -15.56 -16.64 -24.18
CA LEU A 523 -14.65 -15.52 -24.00
C LEU A 523 -13.56 -15.44 -25.08
N LEU A 524 -13.01 -16.58 -25.49
CA LEU A 524 -12.02 -16.65 -26.57
C LEU A 524 -12.64 -16.36 -27.94
N TRP A 525 -13.90 -16.75 -28.14
CA TRP A 525 -14.68 -16.48 -29.35
C TRP A 525 -14.92 -14.98 -29.55
N GLU A 526 -15.31 -14.27 -28.49
CA GLU A 526 -15.39 -12.81 -28.53
C GLU A 526 -14.01 -12.17 -28.76
N GLU A 527 -12.96 -12.70 -28.13
CA GLU A 527 -11.61 -12.14 -28.23
C GLU A 527 -11.02 -12.25 -29.63
N CYS A 528 -11.21 -13.38 -30.34
CA CYS A 528 -10.72 -13.57 -31.70
C CYS A 528 -11.62 -12.96 -32.79
N ASN A 529 -12.57 -12.11 -32.38
CA ASN A 529 -13.57 -11.50 -33.25
C ASN A 529 -14.32 -12.55 -34.11
N LYS A 530 -14.62 -13.71 -33.51
CA LYS A 530 -15.34 -14.83 -34.13
C LYS A 530 -14.62 -15.45 -35.34
N ILE A 531 -13.32 -15.22 -35.48
CA ILE A 531 -12.50 -15.76 -36.57
C ILE A 531 -11.40 -16.63 -35.99
N CYS A 532 -11.19 -17.81 -36.58
CA CYS A 532 -10.07 -18.67 -36.23
C CYS A 532 -8.74 -17.97 -36.55
N PRO A 533 -7.85 -17.74 -35.57
CA PRO A 533 -6.59 -17.02 -35.81
C PRO A 533 -5.65 -17.74 -36.78
N TYR A 534 -5.67 -19.08 -36.76
CA TYR A 534 -4.81 -19.89 -37.60
C TYR A 534 -5.31 -19.97 -39.05
N THR A 535 -6.61 -20.22 -39.25
CA THR A 535 -7.18 -20.52 -40.57
C THR A 535 -7.97 -19.38 -41.22
N GLY A 536 -8.38 -18.37 -40.46
CA GLY A 536 -9.27 -17.31 -40.94
C GLY A 536 -10.74 -17.71 -41.08
N LYS A 537 -11.13 -18.96 -40.76
CA LYS A 537 -12.52 -19.42 -40.81
C LYS A 537 -13.39 -18.69 -39.78
N TYR A 538 -14.61 -18.32 -40.16
CA TYR A 538 -15.61 -17.79 -39.23
C TYR A 538 -16.10 -18.89 -38.27
N ILE A 539 -16.29 -18.52 -37.01
CA ILE A 539 -16.77 -19.39 -35.95
C ILE A 539 -18.17 -18.92 -35.59
N SER A 540 -19.20 -19.68 -35.97
CA SER A 540 -20.56 -19.42 -35.48
C SER A 540 -20.68 -19.86 -34.02
N LEU A 541 -21.70 -19.37 -33.30
CA LEU A 541 -21.88 -19.75 -31.90
C LEU A 541 -22.25 -21.24 -31.77
N ALA A 542 -22.97 -21.81 -32.74
CA ALA A 542 -23.23 -23.25 -32.80
C ALA A 542 -21.94 -24.06 -33.07
N ALA A 543 -21.08 -23.61 -33.98
CA ALA A 543 -19.80 -24.25 -34.29
C ALA A 543 -18.81 -24.22 -33.10
N LEU A 544 -19.01 -23.32 -32.15
CA LEU A 544 -18.20 -23.25 -30.93
C LEU A 544 -18.41 -24.47 -30.01
N TYR A 545 -19.62 -25.03 -30.01
CA TYR A 545 -20.04 -26.12 -29.11
C TYR A 545 -20.25 -27.46 -29.82
N ASN A 546 -20.22 -27.51 -31.16
CA ASN A 546 -20.34 -28.76 -31.94
C ASN A 546 -19.03 -29.58 -32.05
N GLY A 547 -17.91 -29.07 -31.54
CA GLY A 547 -16.62 -29.76 -31.53
C GLY A 547 -15.69 -29.48 -32.72
N GLU A 548 -16.08 -28.63 -33.67
CA GLU A 548 -15.19 -28.19 -34.77
C GLU A 548 -14.02 -27.32 -34.30
N PHE A 549 -14.26 -26.52 -33.26
CA PHE A 549 -13.29 -25.62 -32.67
C PHE A 549 -12.96 -26.00 -31.23
N GLU A 550 -11.67 -26.01 -30.93
CA GLU A 550 -11.13 -26.39 -29.64
C GLU A 550 -10.31 -25.25 -29.04
N ILE A 551 -10.19 -25.25 -27.72
CA ILE A 551 -9.26 -24.36 -27.02
C ILE A 551 -7.85 -24.91 -27.20
N GLU A 552 -7.00 -24.14 -27.86
CA GLU A 552 -5.59 -24.48 -28.09
C GLU A 552 -4.65 -23.59 -27.28
N HIS A 553 -3.54 -24.18 -26.81
CA HIS A 553 -2.42 -23.45 -26.23
C HIS A 553 -1.48 -22.93 -27.34
N ILE A 554 -1.39 -21.61 -27.48
CA ILE A 554 -0.57 -20.93 -28.49
C ILE A 554 0.87 -21.45 -28.40
N ILE A 555 1.48 -21.33 -27.22
CA ILE A 555 2.71 -22.04 -26.88
C ILE A 555 2.30 -23.31 -26.14
N PRO A 556 2.72 -24.50 -26.59
CA PRO A 556 2.35 -25.77 -25.96
C PRO A 556 2.49 -25.74 -24.43
N TYR A 557 1.48 -26.25 -23.72
CA TYR A 557 1.51 -26.31 -22.25
C TYR A 557 2.75 -27.06 -21.75
N SER A 558 3.19 -28.08 -22.48
CA SER A 558 4.37 -28.87 -22.17
C SER A 558 5.70 -28.11 -22.13
N ARG A 559 5.78 -26.97 -22.82
CA ARG A 559 6.97 -26.12 -22.91
C ARG A 559 6.85 -24.86 -22.06
N SER A 560 5.63 -24.46 -21.73
CA SER A 560 5.35 -23.18 -21.05
C SER A 560 4.79 -23.33 -19.63
N LEU A 561 4.13 -24.44 -19.32
CA LEU A 561 3.24 -24.64 -18.18
C LEU A 561 2.21 -23.50 -18.00
N ASP A 562 1.95 -22.70 -19.05
CA ASP A 562 1.06 -21.54 -19.01
C ASP A 562 -0.35 -21.92 -19.48
N ASN A 563 -1.22 -22.25 -18.51
CA ASN A 563 -2.64 -22.49 -18.77
C ASN A 563 -3.51 -21.22 -18.69
N SER A 564 -2.90 -20.03 -18.74
CA SER A 564 -3.64 -18.76 -18.65
C SER A 564 -4.40 -18.44 -19.96
N MET A 565 -5.45 -17.62 -19.85
CA MET A 565 -6.21 -17.12 -21.00
C MET A 565 -5.34 -16.40 -22.04
N GLY A 566 -4.20 -15.83 -21.64
CA GLY A 566 -3.28 -15.18 -22.56
C GLY A 566 -2.57 -16.18 -23.48
N ASN A 567 -2.44 -17.45 -23.08
CA ASN A 567 -1.78 -18.51 -23.85
C ASN A 567 -2.81 -19.42 -24.53
N LYS A 568 -4.10 -19.15 -24.38
CA LYS A 568 -5.18 -19.90 -24.99
C LYS A 568 -5.77 -19.15 -26.17
N THR A 569 -6.25 -19.87 -27.16
CA THR A 569 -7.03 -19.32 -28.27
C THR A 569 -8.00 -20.37 -28.81
N LEU A 570 -8.90 -20.00 -29.71
CA LEU A 570 -9.65 -20.99 -30.48
C LEU A 570 -8.86 -21.42 -31.71
N CYS A 571 -8.89 -22.71 -32.01
CA CYS A 571 -8.30 -23.28 -33.21
C CYS A 571 -9.26 -24.29 -33.83
N TYR A 572 -9.24 -24.39 -35.16
CA TYR A 572 -9.92 -25.47 -35.86
C TYR A 572 -9.23 -26.79 -35.53
N LYS A 573 -10.00 -27.82 -35.18
CA LYS A 573 -9.48 -29.10 -34.68
C LYS A 573 -8.38 -29.72 -35.56
N GLY A 574 -8.55 -29.68 -36.89
CA GLY A 574 -7.56 -30.21 -37.82
C GLY A 574 -6.20 -29.49 -37.77
N VAL A 575 -6.21 -28.17 -37.58
CA VAL A 575 -4.97 -27.36 -37.47
C VAL A 575 -4.34 -27.49 -36.09
N ASN A 576 -5.17 -27.73 -35.06
CA ASN A 576 -4.69 -28.05 -33.72
C ASN A 576 -3.84 -29.33 -33.73
N LEU A 577 -4.33 -30.37 -34.41
CA LEU A 577 -3.61 -31.63 -34.62
C LEU A 577 -2.33 -31.42 -35.43
N GLU A 578 -2.37 -30.63 -36.49
CA GLU A 578 -1.21 -30.31 -37.34
C GLU A 578 -0.10 -29.59 -36.55
N LYS A 579 -0.45 -28.61 -35.71
CA LYS A 579 0.51 -27.87 -34.87
C LYS A 579 1.18 -28.78 -33.84
N GLY A 580 0.41 -29.64 -33.20
CA GLY A 580 0.90 -30.55 -32.15
C GLY A 580 1.71 -29.82 -31.07
N ASN A 581 2.88 -30.37 -30.72
CA ASN A 581 3.74 -29.84 -29.66
C ASN A 581 4.70 -28.71 -30.11
N LYS A 582 4.40 -28.05 -31.24
CA LYS A 582 5.21 -26.96 -31.81
C LYS A 582 4.64 -25.58 -31.46
N THR A 583 5.46 -24.54 -31.49
CA THR A 583 4.99 -23.15 -31.52
C THR A 583 4.34 -22.86 -32.88
N PRO A 584 3.52 -21.80 -33.03
CA PRO A 584 2.97 -21.45 -34.34
C PRO A 584 4.07 -21.14 -35.35
N PHE A 585 5.17 -20.50 -34.92
CA PHE A 585 6.34 -20.26 -35.76
C PHE A 585 6.92 -21.58 -36.28
N GLU A 586 7.28 -22.51 -35.40
CA GLU A 586 7.84 -23.82 -35.78
C GLU A 586 6.91 -24.66 -36.67
N ALA A 587 5.59 -24.51 -36.49
CA ALA A 587 4.60 -25.26 -37.25
C ALA A 587 4.37 -24.69 -38.66
N PHE A 588 4.42 -23.36 -38.82
CA PHE A 588 3.88 -22.69 -40.00
C PHE A 588 4.86 -21.77 -40.73
N SER A 589 6.03 -21.42 -40.16
CA SER A 589 7.00 -20.50 -40.80
C SER A 589 7.61 -21.05 -42.08
N GLY A 590 7.65 -22.38 -42.26
CA GLY A 590 8.12 -23.02 -43.50
C GLY A 590 7.27 -22.72 -44.74
N ASN A 591 6.05 -22.17 -44.57
CA ASN A 591 5.24 -21.64 -45.67
C ASN A 591 5.01 -20.14 -45.45
N GLN A 592 5.83 -19.33 -46.11
CA GLN A 592 5.87 -17.88 -45.95
C GLN A 592 4.50 -17.22 -46.12
N LYS A 593 3.74 -17.59 -47.17
CA LYS A 593 2.40 -17.03 -47.42
C LYS A 593 1.43 -17.34 -46.28
N ARG A 594 1.35 -18.60 -45.84
CA ARG A 594 0.48 -19.03 -44.75
C ARG A 594 0.85 -18.35 -43.42
N TRP A 595 2.16 -18.21 -43.18
CA TRP A 595 2.70 -17.56 -42.00
C TRP A 595 2.35 -16.08 -41.94
N ASP A 596 2.55 -15.35 -43.03
CA ASP A 596 2.31 -13.91 -43.12
C ASP A 596 0.82 -13.59 -42.97
N GLU A 597 -0.06 -14.34 -43.64
CA GLU A 597 -1.51 -14.18 -43.50
C GLU A 597 -1.98 -14.45 -42.06
N MET A 598 -1.42 -15.46 -41.38
CA MET A 598 -1.72 -15.73 -39.98
C MET A 598 -1.24 -14.58 -39.09
N CYS A 599 -0.01 -14.11 -39.29
CA CYS A 599 0.55 -12.99 -38.55
C CYS A 599 -0.31 -11.73 -38.70
N GLN A 600 -0.74 -11.39 -39.91
CA GLN A 600 -1.62 -10.25 -40.17
C GLN A 600 -2.99 -10.40 -39.46
N ARG A 601 -3.61 -11.59 -39.51
CA ARG A 601 -4.87 -11.87 -38.80
C ARG A 601 -4.72 -11.74 -37.29
N VAL A 602 -3.69 -12.34 -36.72
CA VAL A 602 -3.40 -12.27 -35.28
C VAL A 602 -3.09 -10.84 -34.87
N TYR A 603 -2.37 -10.08 -35.70
CA TYR A 603 -2.10 -8.67 -35.44
C TYR A 603 -3.40 -7.85 -35.37
N LYS A 604 -4.31 -8.06 -36.32
CA LYS A 604 -5.60 -7.35 -36.41
C LYS A 604 -6.56 -7.71 -35.27
N ASN A 605 -6.77 -9.00 -35.03
CA ASN A 605 -7.81 -9.47 -34.12
C ASN A 605 -7.29 -9.76 -32.70
N LEU A 606 -6.01 -10.09 -32.53
CA LEU A 606 -5.41 -10.58 -31.29
C LEU A 606 -4.08 -9.87 -30.96
N LYS A 607 -4.02 -8.54 -31.16
CA LYS A 607 -2.81 -7.71 -30.98
C LYS A 607 -2.02 -8.01 -29.69
N ARG A 608 -2.72 -8.29 -28.58
CA ARG A 608 -2.10 -8.60 -27.27
C ARG A 608 -1.38 -9.95 -27.21
N LYS A 609 -1.74 -10.89 -28.08
CA LYS A 609 -1.20 -12.26 -28.14
C LYS A 609 -0.18 -12.43 -29.27
N TYR A 610 -0.05 -11.47 -30.17
CA TYR A 610 0.83 -11.52 -31.34
C TYR A 610 2.24 -12.02 -31.02
N SER A 611 2.91 -11.43 -30.03
CA SER A 611 4.26 -11.86 -29.59
C SER A 611 4.40 -13.34 -29.22
N ARG A 612 3.32 -14.00 -28.77
CA ARG A 612 3.33 -15.43 -28.44
C ARG A 612 3.12 -16.30 -29.67
N PHE A 613 2.45 -15.78 -30.69
CA PHE A 613 2.31 -16.46 -31.97
C PHE A 613 3.63 -16.44 -32.74
N THR A 614 4.35 -15.32 -32.71
CA THR A 614 5.58 -15.09 -33.49
C THR A 614 6.87 -15.49 -32.75
N ILE A 615 6.78 -16.24 -31.65
CA ILE A 615 7.97 -16.63 -30.90
C ILE A 615 8.73 -17.73 -31.65
N GLU A 616 9.99 -17.45 -31.97
CA GLU A 616 10.85 -18.36 -32.74
C GLU A 616 11.32 -19.56 -31.90
N ASP A 617 11.67 -19.32 -30.64
CA ASP A 617 12.11 -20.35 -29.69
C ASP A 617 11.36 -20.20 -28.35
N ALA A 618 10.48 -21.15 -28.03
CA ALA A 618 9.91 -21.27 -26.70
C ALA A 618 10.78 -22.22 -25.87
N ALA A 619 11.24 -21.76 -24.70
CA ALA A 619 12.14 -22.45 -23.77
C ALA A 619 12.25 -23.98 -23.99
N LYS A 620 13.49 -24.43 -24.21
CA LYS A 620 13.89 -25.84 -24.31
C LYS A 620 13.28 -26.66 -23.15
N GLU A 621 13.06 -27.94 -23.42
CA GLU A 621 12.45 -28.97 -22.57
C GLU A 621 12.55 -28.72 -21.05
N ILE A 622 11.51 -29.10 -20.28
CA ILE A 622 11.51 -29.00 -18.81
C ILE A 622 12.72 -29.76 -18.22
N ASN A 623 13.80 -29.03 -17.97
CA ASN A 623 15.06 -29.50 -17.40
C ASN A 623 15.34 -28.75 -16.08
N GLU A 624 16.51 -28.93 -15.45
CA GLU A 624 16.83 -28.19 -14.22
C GLU A 624 16.88 -26.67 -14.42
N ASP A 625 17.29 -26.19 -15.61
CA ASP A 625 17.36 -24.76 -15.98
C ASP A 625 15.97 -24.10 -16.15
N PHE A 626 14.92 -24.90 -16.35
CA PHE A 626 13.53 -24.42 -16.46
C PHE A 626 13.09 -23.64 -15.21
N PHE A 627 13.56 -24.02 -14.02
CA PHE A 627 13.29 -23.28 -12.77
C PHE A 627 14.06 -21.95 -12.71
N GLU A 628 15.24 -21.88 -13.31
CA GLU A 628 16.06 -20.66 -13.39
C GLU A 628 15.44 -19.63 -14.36
N HIS A 629 14.86 -20.07 -15.47
CA HIS A 629 14.16 -19.21 -16.43
C HIS A 629 12.78 -18.72 -15.94
N GLN A 630 12.16 -19.36 -14.94
CA GLN A 630 10.98 -18.79 -14.28
C GLN A 630 11.32 -17.61 -13.37
N PHE A 631 12.60 -17.44 -13.00
CA PHE A 631 13.10 -16.40 -12.11
C PHE A 631 13.20 -15.03 -12.80
N THR A 632 13.53 -14.97 -14.09
CA THR A 632 13.69 -13.72 -14.86
C THR A 632 12.42 -12.85 -14.88
N ASP A 633 11.25 -13.48 -14.76
CA ASP A 633 9.93 -12.84 -14.75
C ASP A 633 9.38 -12.55 -13.33
N SER A 634 10.13 -12.91 -12.29
CA SER A 634 9.67 -12.87 -10.91
C SER A 634 9.78 -11.45 -10.33
N ALA A 635 8.65 -10.90 -9.87
CA ALA A 635 8.58 -9.60 -9.19
C ALA A 635 9.67 -9.46 -8.11
N TYR A 636 10.26 -8.26 -7.98
CA TYR A 636 11.32 -7.85 -7.03
C TYR A 636 11.40 -8.66 -5.71
N ILE A 637 10.25 -8.91 -5.07
CA ILE A 637 10.13 -9.60 -3.78
C ILE A 637 10.55 -11.07 -3.83
N ALA A 638 10.27 -11.77 -4.93
CA ALA A 638 10.72 -13.15 -5.10
C ALA A 638 12.23 -13.24 -5.21
N ARG A 639 12.85 -12.25 -5.86
CA ARG A 639 14.31 -12.15 -5.93
C ARG A 639 14.92 -11.86 -4.56
N GLU A 640 14.29 -10.98 -3.75
CA GLU A 640 14.74 -10.73 -2.38
C GLU A 640 14.67 -12.00 -1.51
N VAL A 641 13.55 -12.73 -1.54
CA VAL A 641 13.40 -13.99 -0.78
C VAL A 641 14.37 -15.07 -1.25
N PHE A 642 14.54 -15.21 -2.57
CA PHE A 642 15.50 -16.14 -3.16
C PHE A 642 16.92 -15.82 -2.71
N ASN A 643 17.37 -14.56 -2.86
CA ASN A 643 18.70 -14.13 -2.45
C ASN A 643 18.91 -14.33 -0.95
N TYR A 644 17.87 -14.10 -0.15
CA TYR A 644 17.92 -14.28 1.30
C TYR A 644 18.06 -15.75 1.69
N LEU A 645 17.28 -16.66 1.09
CA LEU A 645 17.39 -18.11 1.32
C LEU A 645 18.70 -18.69 0.76
N LYS A 646 19.23 -18.12 -0.32
CA LYS A 646 20.51 -18.54 -0.91
C LYS A 646 21.71 -18.31 0.01
N MET A 647 21.56 -17.48 1.05
CA MET A 647 22.57 -17.32 2.10
C MET A 647 22.78 -18.58 2.95
N ILE A 648 21.82 -19.50 3.01
CA ILE A 648 21.90 -20.71 3.86
C ILE A 648 21.86 -22.02 3.06
N CYS A 649 21.35 -21.99 1.82
CA CYS A 649 21.15 -23.16 0.98
C CYS A 649 21.62 -22.86 -0.45
N LYS A 650 22.45 -23.73 -1.04
CA LYS A 650 22.96 -23.53 -2.41
C LYS A 650 21.85 -23.69 -3.45
N LYS A 651 20.97 -24.68 -3.28
CA LYS A 651 19.91 -25.04 -4.25
C LYS A 651 18.56 -24.51 -3.78
N VAL A 652 18.26 -23.27 -4.16
CA VAL A 652 16.94 -22.64 -3.93
C VAL A 652 16.13 -22.67 -5.23
N GLN A 653 14.90 -23.15 -5.17
CA GLN A 653 13.98 -23.23 -6.31
C GLN A 653 12.70 -22.44 -6.01
N VAL A 654 12.29 -21.59 -6.95
CA VAL A 654 11.07 -20.78 -6.80
C VAL A 654 10.02 -21.28 -7.78
N SER A 655 8.86 -21.71 -7.28
CA SER A 655 7.77 -22.17 -8.15
C SER A 655 6.74 -21.06 -8.41
N LYS A 656 6.09 -21.11 -9.59
CA LYS A 656 4.87 -20.36 -9.88
C LYS A 656 3.67 -21.22 -9.45
N GLY A 657 2.82 -20.70 -8.56
CA GLY A 657 1.69 -21.40 -7.92
C GLY A 657 0.60 -22.06 -8.77
N LEU A 658 0.71 -21.99 -10.10
CA LEU A 658 -0.22 -22.68 -10.99
C LEU A 658 0.00 -24.20 -10.97
N ALA A 659 1.25 -24.66 -10.78
CA ALA A 659 1.57 -26.08 -10.68
C ALA A 659 1.11 -26.68 -9.35
N THR A 660 1.33 -25.97 -8.23
CA THR A 660 0.97 -26.41 -6.87
C THR A 660 -0.50 -26.76 -6.75
N ALA A 661 -1.39 -25.88 -7.22
CA ALA A 661 -2.84 -26.12 -7.14
C ALA A 661 -3.30 -27.34 -7.97
N GLN A 662 -2.66 -27.60 -9.12
CA GLN A 662 -2.99 -28.75 -9.95
C GLN A 662 -2.47 -30.06 -9.35
N LEU A 663 -1.22 -30.07 -8.88
CA LEU A 663 -0.62 -31.23 -8.21
C LEU A 663 -1.38 -31.58 -6.93
N ARG A 664 -1.76 -30.58 -6.11
CA ARG A 664 -2.61 -30.79 -4.93
C ARG A 664 -3.92 -31.52 -5.26
N HIS A 665 -4.54 -31.12 -6.36
CA HIS A 665 -5.78 -31.73 -6.85
C HIS A 665 -5.56 -33.17 -7.34
N LEU A 666 -4.56 -33.39 -8.21
CA LEU A 666 -4.24 -34.69 -8.80
C LEU A 666 -3.78 -35.70 -7.74
N TRP A 667 -3.01 -35.25 -6.74
CA TRP A 667 -2.62 -36.06 -5.60
C TRP A 667 -3.75 -36.28 -4.59
N GLY A 668 -4.94 -35.70 -4.80
CA GLY A 668 -6.11 -35.92 -3.93
C GLY A 668 -6.05 -35.23 -2.57
N LEU A 669 -5.08 -34.33 -2.35
CA LEU A 669 -4.86 -33.65 -1.08
C LEU A 669 -5.94 -32.59 -0.77
N ASP A 670 -6.71 -32.17 -1.78
CA ASP A 670 -7.85 -31.26 -1.58
C ASP A 670 -8.88 -31.85 -0.60
N LYS A 671 -8.96 -33.17 -0.41
CA LYS A 671 -9.96 -33.78 0.49
C LYS A 671 -9.53 -33.89 1.95
N ILE A 672 -8.25 -33.65 2.26
CA ILE A 672 -7.69 -33.85 3.62
C ILE A 672 -8.40 -32.99 4.67
N LEU A 673 -8.75 -31.75 4.35
CA LEU A 673 -9.37 -30.81 5.30
C LEU A 673 -10.90 -30.74 5.20
N SER A 674 -11.52 -31.50 4.29
CA SER A 674 -12.95 -31.32 3.97
C SER A 674 -13.93 -32.02 4.94
N GLY A 675 -13.40 -32.73 5.96
CA GLY A 675 -14.19 -33.49 6.94
C GLY A 675 -14.27 -32.90 8.35
N ALA A 676 -13.51 -31.85 8.68
CA ALA A 676 -13.51 -31.26 10.02
C ALA A 676 -14.56 -30.14 10.13
N GLU A 677 -15.61 -30.37 10.95
CA GLU A 677 -16.59 -29.38 11.43
C GLU A 677 -17.09 -28.32 10.41
N ASN A 678 -17.91 -28.63 9.40
CA ASN A 678 -18.59 -27.60 8.57
C ASN A 678 -17.70 -26.44 8.00
N ILE A 679 -16.38 -26.60 7.97
CA ILE A 679 -15.38 -25.59 7.59
C ILE A 679 -14.90 -25.96 6.19
N LYS A 680 -15.03 -25.03 5.23
CA LYS A 680 -14.47 -25.24 3.88
C LYS A 680 -12.95 -25.29 3.98
N ASN A 681 -12.25 -26.09 3.18
CA ASN A 681 -10.77 -26.26 3.21
C ASN A 681 -9.91 -24.98 3.33
N ARG A 682 -10.38 -23.84 2.79
CA ARG A 682 -9.64 -22.55 2.87
C ARG A 682 -9.84 -21.80 4.18
N GLU A 683 -10.82 -22.22 4.96
CA GLU A 683 -11.22 -21.65 6.25
C GLU A 683 -10.41 -22.27 7.42
N ASP A 684 -9.52 -23.23 7.13
CA ASP A 684 -8.55 -23.85 8.04
C ASP A 684 -7.12 -23.43 7.67
N HIS A 685 -6.32 -22.90 8.60
CA HIS A 685 -4.93 -22.45 8.41
C HIS A 685 -3.96 -23.55 7.95
N ARG A 686 -4.25 -24.83 8.23
CA ARG A 686 -3.40 -25.97 7.88
C ARG A 686 -3.28 -26.20 6.37
N HIS A 687 -4.14 -25.59 5.54
CA HIS A 687 -3.98 -25.65 4.07
C HIS A 687 -2.64 -25.09 3.58
N HIS A 688 -2.04 -24.14 4.31
CA HIS A 688 -0.70 -23.62 3.99
C HIS A 688 0.38 -24.69 4.12
N ALA A 689 0.24 -25.60 5.08
CA ALA A 689 1.13 -26.74 5.25
C ALA A 689 0.95 -27.77 4.13
N ILE A 690 -0.29 -28.01 3.68
CA ILE A 690 -0.56 -28.85 2.50
C ILE A 690 0.11 -28.26 1.26
N ASP A 691 -0.04 -26.94 1.04
CA ASP A 691 0.62 -26.27 -0.08
C ASP A 691 2.16 -26.38 0.04
N ALA A 692 2.73 -26.20 1.24
CA ALA A 692 4.16 -26.39 1.50
C ALA A 692 4.65 -27.83 1.26
N LEU A 693 3.86 -28.84 1.62
CA LEU A 693 4.15 -30.25 1.33
C LEU A 693 4.15 -30.50 -0.18
N VAL A 694 3.19 -29.93 -0.91
CA VAL A 694 3.17 -30.02 -2.37
C VAL A 694 4.43 -29.37 -2.95
N ILE A 695 4.76 -28.17 -2.50
CA ILE A 695 5.96 -27.41 -2.93
C ILE A 695 7.24 -28.21 -2.66
N ALA A 696 7.36 -28.85 -1.49
CA ALA A 696 8.49 -29.71 -1.15
C ALA A 696 8.66 -30.85 -2.15
N ASN A 697 7.57 -31.35 -2.75
CA ASN A 697 7.57 -32.46 -3.71
C ASN A 697 7.61 -32.03 -5.19
N ILE A 698 7.65 -30.73 -5.51
CA ILE A 698 7.75 -30.27 -6.90
C ILE A 698 9.16 -30.54 -7.45
N SER A 699 9.30 -31.59 -8.25
CA SER A 699 10.52 -31.95 -8.98
C SER A 699 10.37 -31.77 -10.51
N PRO A 700 11.47 -31.71 -11.28
CA PRO A 700 11.41 -31.76 -12.75
C PRO A 700 10.55 -32.93 -13.27
N THR A 701 10.67 -34.11 -12.64
CA THR A 701 9.88 -35.31 -12.96
C THR A 701 8.38 -35.07 -12.75
N SER A 702 7.98 -34.51 -11.60
CA SER A 702 6.57 -34.21 -11.31
C SER A 702 5.96 -33.22 -12.31
N LEU A 703 6.74 -32.22 -12.76
CA LEU A 703 6.32 -31.26 -13.78
C LEU A 703 6.25 -31.89 -15.17
N LYS A 704 7.17 -32.80 -15.50
CA LYS A 704 7.13 -33.58 -16.75
C LYS A 704 5.90 -34.50 -16.79
N ASN A 705 5.58 -35.14 -15.68
CA ASN A 705 4.36 -35.95 -15.53
C ASN A 705 3.10 -35.09 -15.68
N LEU A 706 3.06 -33.92 -15.04
CA LEU A 706 1.97 -32.96 -15.21
C LEU A 706 1.83 -32.49 -16.66
N SER A 707 2.95 -32.19 -17.33
CA SER A 707 2.96 -31.86 -18.75
C SER A 707 2.39 -33.01 -19.59
N ASN A 708 2.84 -34.24 -19.37
CA ASN A 708 2.42 -35.41 -20.16
C ASN A 708 0.94 -35.72 -19.94
N TYR A 709 0.45 -35.58 -18.72
CA TYR A 709 -0.98 -35.70 -18.38
C TYR A 709 -1.86 -34.74 -19.19
N HIS A 710 -1.41 -33.49 -19.40
CA HIS A 710 -2.15 -32.53 -20.24
C HIS A 710 -1.98 -32.79 -21.75
N LYS A 711 -0.94 -33.53 -22.18
CA LYS A 711 -0.72 -33.90 -23.60
C LYS A 711 -1.68 -34.98 -24.09
N SER A 712 -2.00 -35.99 -23.27
CA SER A 712 -2.76 -37.17 -23.70
C SER A 712 -4.25 -36.92 -23.95
N GLY A 713 -4.75 -35.71 -23.69
CA GLY A 713 -6.17 -35.47 -23.49
C GLY A 713 -6.66 -36.23 -22.25
N LYS A 714 -7.70 -35.75 -21.58
CA LYS A 714 -8.26 -36.41 -20.38
C LYS A 714 -8.82 -37.83 -20.62
N THR A 715 -8.62 -38.39 -21.81
CA THR A 715 -9.16 -39.64 -22.37
C THR A 715 -8.27 -40.86 -22.19
N ALA A 716 -7.00 -40.71 -21.80
CA ALA A 716 -6.22 -41.85 -21.32
C ALA A 716 -6.61 -42.12 -19.86
N VAL A 717 -7.19 -43.30 -19.61
CA VAL A 717 -7.53 -43.89 -18.31
C VAL A 717 -6.56 -43.43 -17.21
N ILE A 718 -7.00 -42.51 -16.35
CA ILE A 718 -6.24 -42.10 -15.17
C ILE A 718 -6.61 -43.06 -14.06
N ASP A 719 -5.89 -44.17 -13.97
CA ASP A 719 -5.99 -45.02 -12.78
C ASP A 719 -4.99 -44.64 -11.68
N LYS A 720 -4.15 -43.61 -11.88
CA LYS A 720 -3.62 -42.66 -10.86
C LYS A 720 -2.52 -41.78 -11.48
N PHE A 721 -2.65 -40.46 -11.37
CA PHE A 721 -1.48 -39.58 -11.54
C PHE A 721 -0.42 -39.99 -10.51
N PRO A 722 0.88 -40.11 -10.89
CA PRO A 722 1.90 -40.63 -9.99
C PRO A 722 1.98 -39.79 -8.71
N ILE A 723 1.79 -40.46 -7.58
CA ILE A 723 2.00 -39.92 -6.24
C ILE A 723 3.49 -39.98 -5.88
N PRO A 724 4.01 -39.08 -5.02
CA PRO A 724 5.43 -39.05 -4.66
C PRO A 724 5.96 -40.38 -4.12
N TRP A 725 5.19 -41.05 -3.27
CA TRP A 725 5.45 -42.40 -2.75
C TRP A 725 4.12 -43.08 -2.37
N THR A 726 4.17 -44.38 -2.07
CA THR A 726 2.99 -45.26 -1.92
C THR A 726 1.96 -44.73 -0.91
N ASP A 727 2.42 -44.37 0.30
CA ASP A 727 1.56 -43.96 1.42
C ASP A 727 1.43 -42.43 1.59
N PHE A 728 1.84 -41.66 0.57
CA PHE A 728 1.91 -40.19 0.60
C PHE A 728 0.64 -39.50 1.14
N ARG A 729 -0.54 -40.02 0.82
CA ARG A 729 -1.81 -39.42 1.28
C ARG A 729 -2.06 -39.64 2.76
N THR A 730 -1.73 -40.82 3.26
CA THR A 730 -1.87 -41.18 4.68
C THR A 730 -0.88 -40.38 5.50
N ASP A 731 0.39 -40.35 5.07
CA ASP A 731 1.44 -39.56 5.74
C ASP A 731 1.10 -38.06 5.74
N ALA A 732 0.56 -37.55 4.63
CA ALA A 732 0.09 -36.17 4.55
C ALA A 732 -1.06 -35.88 5.52
N LEU A 733 -2.01 -36.81 5.65
CA LEU A 733 -3.14 -36.68 6.58
C LEU A 733 -2.64 -36.67 8.03
N ASP A 734 -1.79 -37.62 8.40
CA ASP A 734 -1.24 -37.77 9.76
C ASP A 734 -0.36 -36.57 10.12
N SER A 735 0.51 -36.15 9.22
CA SER A 735 1.35 -34.95 9.41
C SER A 735 0.49 -33.69 9.60
N VAL A 736 -0.57 -33.50 8.80
CA VAL A 736 -1.45 -32.33 8.88
C VAL A 736 -2.34 -32.33 10.13
N ASN A 737 -2.80 -33.50 10.57
CA ASN A 737 -3.62 -33.63 11.78
C ASN A 737 -2.82 -33.30 13.06
N ASN A 738 -1.51 -33.56 13.05
CA ASN A 738 -0.61 -33.26 14.16
C ASN A 738 -0.14 -31.79 14.23
N ILE A 739 -0.58 -30.92 13.32
CA ILE A 739 -0.15 -29.52 13.32
C ILE A 739 -0.87 -28.73 14.42
N LEU A 740 -0.08 -28.23 15.38
CA LEU A 740 -0.49 -27.14 16.25
C LEU A 740 -0.11 -25.80 15.61
N VAL A 741 -1.12 -25.08 15.09
CA VAL A 741 -0.92 -23.80 14.40
C VAL A 741 -0.30 -22.74 15.32
N SER A 742 0.87 -22.24 14.93
CA SER A 742 1.62 -21.23 15.68
C SER A 742 1.09 -19.82 15.42
N HIS A 743 0.63 -19.12 16.47
CA HIS A 743 0.15 -17.74 16.36
C HIS A 743 1.14 -16.75 16.96
N LYS A 744 1.48 -15.69 16.22
CA LYS A 744 2.30 -14.60 16.74
C LYS A 744 1.50 -13.75 17.74
N VAL A 745 1.95 -13.76 18.99
CA VAL A 745 1.49 -12.87 20.07
C VAL A 745 2.24 -11.53 19.99
N ASN A 746 1.52 -10.42 20.22
CA ASN A 746 2.12 -9.09 20.27
C ASN A 746 2.00 -8.48 21.67
N LYS A 747 3.03 -8.67 22.51
CA LYS A 747 3.11 -8.10 23.87
C LYS A 747 3.63 -6.65 23.91
N ARG A 748 3.76 -5.97 22.77
CA ARG A 748 4.37 -4.63 22.73
C ARG A 748 3.42 -3.58 23.31
N VAL A 749 3.89 -2.83 24.31
CA VAL A 749 3.21 -1.68 24.90
C VAL A 749 3.43 -0.41 24.05
N ARG A 750 2.97 -0.46 22.79
CA ARG A 750 3.02 0.69 21.87
C ARG A 750 1.91 0.61 20.82
N GLY A 751 1.23 1.71 20.59
CA GLY A 751 0.11 1.80 19.64
C GLY A 751 -0.73 3.05 19.83
N LYS A 752 -1.94 3.06 19.27
CA LYS A 752 -2.94 4.11 19.53
C LYS A 752 -3.46 3.93 20.96
N LEU A 753 -3.18 4.90 21.84
CA LEU A 753 -3.47 4.79 23.27
C LEU A 753 -4.94 5.10 23.58
N HIS A 754 -5.52 6.08 22.90
CA HIS A 754 -6.89 6.52 23.02
C HIS A 754 -7.42 6.96 21.65
N GLU A 755 -8.74 7.08 21.53
CA GLU A 755 -9.38 7.66 20.35
C GLU A 755 -9.15 9.18 20.26
N ASP A 756 -9.24 9.73 19.04
CA ASP A 756 -8.84 11.12 18.77
C ASP A 756 -9.92 12.14 19.17
N THR A 757 -11.12 11.68 19.52
CA THR A 757 -12.27 12.52 19.87
C THR A 757 -12.23 12.91 21.33
N PHE A 758 -12.30 14.22 21.62
CA PHE A 758 -12.45 14.73 22.97
C PHE A 758 -13.91 14.79 23.40
N TYR A 759 -14.15 14.41 24.64
CA TYR A 759 -15.45 14.44 25.31
C TYR A 759 -15.38 15.42 26.49
N GLY A 760 -16.45 16.18 26.67
CA GLY A 760 -16.68 16.95 27.89
C GLY A 760 -17.52 16.14 28.88
N LYS A 761 -17.65 16.66 30.10
CA LYS A 761 -18.47 16.06 31.15
C LYS A 761 -19.50 17.08 31.63
N ILE A 762 -20.75 16.65 31.79
CA ILE A 762 -21.84 17.48 32.33
C ILE A 762 -22.55 16.75 33.45
N LYS A 763 -23.15 17.52 34.36
CA LYS A 763 -24.11 17.02 35.34
C LYS A 763 -25.52 17.28 34.81
N THR A 764 -26.34 16.24 34.71
CA THR A 764 -27.77 16.40 34.36
C THR A 764 -28.55 16.87 35.58
N LYS A 765 -29.81 17.28 35.38
CA LYS A 765 -30.70 17.73 36.46
C LYS A 765 -30.88 16.67 37.56
N ASP A 766 -30.71 15.40 37.23
CA ASP A 766 -30.80 14.26 38.16
C ASP A 766 -29.50 14.03 38.97
N GLY A 767 -28.53 14.95 38.90
CA GLY A 767 -27.24 14.84 39.59
C GLY A 767 -26.25 13.84 38.98
N LYS A 768 -26.65 13.07 37.97
CA LYS A 768 -25.81 12.07 37.30
C LYS A 768 -24.83 12.74 36.33
N GLU A 769 -23.61 12.22 36.33
CA GLU A 769 -22.55 12.68 35.44
C GLU A 769 -22.58 11.93 34.11
N HIS A 770 -22.55 12.67 33.01
CA HIS A 770 -22.57 12.12 31.66
C HIS A 770 -21.50 12.76 30.78
N PHE A 771 -20.93 11.96 29.88
CA PHE A 771 -20.02 12.46 28.86
C PHE A 771 -20.79 13.00 27.65
N VAL A 772 -20.25 14.05 27.04
CA VAL A 772 -20.86 14.72 25.90
C VAL A 772 -19.86 15.01 24.79
N VAL A 773 -20.35 14.98 23.55
CA VAL A 773 -19.58 15.37 22.36
C VAL A 773 -20.45 16.21 21.44
N ARG A 774 -19.84 17.18 20.74
CA ARG A 774 -20.53 17.93 19.67
C ARG A 774 -20.46 17.16 18.36
N LYS A 775 -21.62 16.90 17.75
CA LYS A 775 -21.72 16.29 16.42
C LYS A 775 -22.39 17.23 15.41
N PRO A 776 -21.85 17.36 14.18
CA PRO A 776 -22.54 18.01 13.07
C PRO A 776 -23.89 17.34 12.78
N LEU A 777 -24.90 18.12 12.39
CA LEU A 777 -26.25 17.60 12.05
C LEU A 777 -26.20 16.50 10.98
N THR A 778 -25.36 16.68 9.96
CA THR A 778 -25.16 15.74 8.84
C THR A 778 -24.56 14.39 9.25
N SER A 779 -24.01 14.28 10.46
CA SER A 779 -23.38 13.06 10.98
C SER A 779 -24.20 12.36 12.07
N LEU A 780 -25.41 12.86 12.35
CA LEU A 780 -26.27 12.29 13.39
C LEU A 780 -26.76 10.90 12.97
N THR A 781 -26.90 10.04 13.97
CA THR A 781 -27.62 8.76 13.88
C THR A 781 -28.94 8.87 14.66
N PRO A 782 -29.91 7.98 14.44
CA PRO A 782 -31.16 7.96 15.22
C PRO A 782 -30.92 7.98 16.73
N LYS A 783 -30.03 7.09 17.22
CA LYS A 783 -29.59 7.07 18.61
C LYS A 783 -28.95 8.38 19.09
N ASN A 784 -28.29 9.15 18.20
CA ASN A 784 -27.73 10.45 18.59
C ASN A 784 -28.82 11.51 18.74
N VAL A 785 -29.90 11.45 17.95
CA VAL A 785 -31.03 12.39 18.05
C VAL A 785 -31.76 12.23 19.39
N GLU A 786 -31.98 11.00 19.83
CA GLU A 786 -32.56 10.70 21.16
C GLU A 786 -31.71 11.26 22.30
N ASN A 787 -30.38 11.19 22.14
CA ASN A 787 -29.39 11.59 23.14
C ASN A 787 -28.95 13.07 23.02
N ILE A 788 -29.65 13.91 22.24
CA ILE A 788 -29.36 15.36 22.22
C ILE A 788 -29.62 15.94 23.62
N VAL A 789 -28.62 16.65 24.15
CA VAL A 789 -28.65 17.22 25.51
C VAL A 789 -29.72 18.31 25.64
N ASP A 790 -29.82 19.18 24.64
CA ASP A 790 -30.74 20.32 24.64
C ASP A 790 -32.15 19.90 24.18
N PRO A 791 -33.18 19.98 25.03
CA PRO A 791 -34.53 19.53 24.70
C PRO A 791 -35.18 20.34 23.57
N VAL A 792 -34.88 21.63 23.47
CA VAL A 792 -35.44 22.52 22.44
C VAL A 792 -34.88 22.12 21.09
N ILE A 793 -33.55 22.00 21.00
CA ILE A 793 -32.87 21.57 19.78
C ILE A 793 -33.31 20.16 19.38
N ARG A 794 -33.46 19.24 20.35
CA ARG A 794 -33.95 17.88 20.08
C ARG A 794 -35.33 17.90 19.44
N LYS A 795 -36.27 18.70 19.97
CA LYS A 795 -37.61 18.87 19.39
C LYS A 795 -37.55 19.45 17.98
N THR A 796 -36.72 20.47 17.75
CA THR A 796 -36.55 21.09 16.43
C THR A 796 -36.00 20.10 15.39
N VAL A 797 -35.01 19.29 15.77
CA VAL A 797 -34.45 18.24 14.90
C VAL A 797 -35.50 17.17 14.57
N LEU A 798 -36.26 16.71 15.57
CA LEU A 798 -37.33 15.72 15.35
C LEU A 798 -38.44 16.26 14.45
N LYS A 799 -38.85 17.52 14.65
CA LYS A 799 -39.82 18.20 13.78
C LYS A 799 -39.34 18.22 12.33
N ARG A 800 -38.09 18.63 12.09
CA ARG A 800 -37.47 18.61 10.75
C ARG A 800 -37.50 17.22 10.12
N LEU A 801 -37.22 16.16 10.89
CA LEU A 801 -37.27 14.80 10.34
C LEU A 801 -38.70 14.38 9.95
N ARG A 802 -39.72 14.77 10.72
CA ARG A 802 -41.13 14.51 10.39
C ARG A 802 -41.58 15.25 9.14
N GLU A 803 -41.11 16.49 8.93
CA GLU A 803 -41.36 17.26 7.69
C GLU A 803 -40.83 16.53 6.44
N TYR A 804 -39.78 15.73 6.58
CA TYR A 804 -39.23 14.87 5.52
C TYR A 804 -39.85 13.46 5.49
N GLY A 805 -41.03 13.26 6.10
CA GLY A 805 -41.77 12.00 6.06
C GLY A 805 -41.16 10.87 6.92
N VAL A 806 -40.26 11.18 7.85
CA VAL A 806 -39.63 10.18 8.71
C VAL A 806 -40.51 9.92 9.94
N ASN A 807 -40.96 8.68 10.12
CA ASN A 807 -41.62 8.27 11.36
C ASN A 807 -40.59 8.18 12.50
N THR A 808 -40.61 9.16 13.40
CA THR A 808 -39.66 9.27 14.52
C THR A 808 -40.00 8.39 15.74
N GLU A 809 -41.12 7.67 15.72
CA GLU A 809 -41.61 6.84 16.83
C GLU A 809 -41.14 5.38 16.73
N THR A 810 -40.68 4.97 15.55
CA THR A 810 -40.09 3.65 15.29
C THR A 810 -38.65 3.78 14.83
N LYS A 811 -37.95 2.65 14.57
CA LYS A 811 -36.56 2.67 14.12
C LYS A 811 -36.45 3.34 12.74
N PHE A 812 -35.93 4.57 12.71
CA PHE A 812 -35.86 5.37 11.49
C PHE A 812 -34.44 5.45 10.89
N LYS A 813 -34.38 5.94 9.64
CA LYS A 813 -33.14 6.41 9.00
C LYS A 813 -33.26 7.91 8.75
N ILE A 814 -32.14 8.61 8.80
CA ILE A 814 -32.08 10.05 8.55
C ILE A 814 -31.83 10.27 7.05
N PRO A 815 -32.74 10.97 6.32
CA PRO A 815 -32.52 11.37 4.93
C PRO A 815 -31.31 12.29 4.81
N LYS A 816 -30.56 12.20 3.71
CA LYS A 816 -29.38 13.05 3.51
C LYS A 816 -29.76 14.52 3.30
N GLU A 817 -30.97 14.73 2.78
CA GLU A 817 -31.56 16.00 2.39
C GLU A 817 -32.04 16.81 3.60
N ALA A 818 -32.35 16.14 4.72
CA ALA A 818 -32.99 16.73 5.91
C ALA A 818 -32.23 17.92 6.53
N PHE A 819 -30.92 17.99 6.30
CA PHE A 819 -30.03 19.03 6.84
C PHE A 819 -29.24 19.78 5.75
N VAL A 820 -29.64 19.67 4.47
CA VAL A 820 -29.07 20.49 3.40
C VAL A 820 -29.45 21.95 3.62
N GLU A 821 -30.72 22.21 3.91
CA GLU A 821 -31.17 23.52 4.35
C GLU A 821 -30.81 23.78 5.82
N PRO A 822 -30.17 24.93 6.13
CA PRO A 822 -29.76 25.25 7.50
C PRO A 822 -30.94 25.22 8.47
N LEU A 823 -30.77 24.50 9.58
CA LEU A 823 -31.70 24.53 10.70
C LEU A 823 -31.39 25.75 11.58
N THR A 824 -32.41 26.50 12.00
CA THR A 824 -32.26 27.66 12.90
C THR A 824 -32.87 27.38 14.27
N MET A 825 -32.47 28.17 15.26
CA MET A 825 -33.11 28.16 16.58
C MET A 825 -34.55 28.68 16.48
N PRO A 826 -35.49 28.14 17.28
CA PRO A 826 -36.86 28.67 17.32
C PRO A 826 -36.95 30.13 17.78
N THR A 827 -36.01 30.59 18.61
CA THR A 827 -36.00 31.91 19.25
C THR A 827 -35.18 32.97 18.48
N GLY A 828 -34.66 32.65 17.28
CA GLY A 828 -33.94 33.63 16.46
C GLY A 828 -33.20 33.02 15.26
N ASN A 829 -32.58 33.87 14.44
CA ASN A 829 -31.94 33.47 13.16
C ASN A 829 -30.58 32.74 13.31
N THR A 830 -30.25 32.24 14.50
CA THR A 830 -28.98 31.54 14.72
C THR A 830 -29.03 30.14 14.10
N LYS A 831 -28.15 29.88 13.14
CA LYS A 831 -28.04 28.58 12.45
C LYS A 831 -27.40 27.51 13.36
N ILE A 832 -28.09 26.39 13.54
CA ILE A 832 -27.62 25.21 14.26
C ILE A 832 -26.75 24.37 13.31
N LYS A 833 -25.43 24.39 13.52
CA LYS A 833 -24.48 23.59 12.72
C LYS A 833 -24.14 22.24 13.36
N SER A 834 -24.17 22.17 14.68
CA SER A 834 -23.78 21.00 15.48
C SER A 834 -24.52 20.98 16.80
N VAL A 835 -24.78 19.79 17.34
CA VAL A 835 -25.52 19.58 18.60
C VAL A 835 -24.68 18.79 19.60
N ARG A 836 -24.88 19.04 20.89
CA ARG A 836 -24.26 18.24 21.96
C ARG A 836 -25.08 16.97 22.18
N VAL A 837 -24.40 15.82 22.19
CA VAL A 837 -25.00 14.49 22.33
C VAL A 837 -24.41 13.78 23.55
N LEU A 838 -25.26 13.16 24.37
CA LEU A 838 -24.90 12.31 25.50
C LEU A 838 -24.29 10.99 25.02
N ILE A 839 -23.23 10.56 25.69
CA ILE A 839 -22.56 9.29 25.45
C ILE A 839 -22.75 8.40 26.68
N PRO A 840 -23.40 7.22 26.55
CA PRO A 840 -23.82 6.40 27.69
C PRO A 840 -22.69 5.55 28.31
N THR A 841 -21.42 5.84 28.04
CA THR A 841 -20.28 5.07 28.60
C THR A 841 -19.78 5.71 29.88
N GLN A 842 -19.28 4.90 30.83
CA GLN A 842 -18.60 5.39 32.04
C GLN A 842 -17.07 5.28 31.94
N ASN A 843 -16.56 4.54 30.95
CA ASN A 843 -15.14 4.19 30.83
C ASN A 843 -14.40 5.17 29.91
N MET A 844 -14.13 6.37 30.43
CA MET A 844 -13.36 7.42 29.75
C MET A 844 -12.10 7.76 30.52
N ILE A 845 -11.05 8.12 29.81
CA ILE A 845 -9.76 8.53 30.37
C ILE A 845 -9.72 10.06 30.45
N LYS A 846 -9.49 10.62 31.64
CA LYS A 846 -9.17 12.05 31.81
C LYS A 846 -7.72 12.29 31.36
N LEU A 847 -7.52 13.22 30.42
CA LEU A 847 -6.19 13.42 29.80
C LEU A 847 -5.30 14.41 30.55
N TYR A 848 -5.91 15.37 31.23
CA TYR A 848 -5.21 16.47 31.88
C TYR A 848 -5.83 16.72 33.25
N ASP A 849 -5.02 17.01 34.25
CA ASP A 849 -5.51 17.25 35.61
C ASP A 849 -6.21 18.61 35.73
N ASP A 850 -5.72 19.61 34.98
CA ASP A 850 -6.21 21.00 34.93
C ASP A 850 -7.48 21.19 34.06
N ARG A 851 -7.95 20.16 33.36
CA ARG A 851 -9.05 20.29 32.38
C ARG A 851 -10.02 19.12 32.40
N GLU A 852 -11.30 19.43 32.23
CA GLU A 852 -12.37 18.45 32.05
C GLU A 852 -12.44 17.92 30.60
N LEU A 853 -11.35 17.28 30.16
CA LEU A 853 -11.21 16.68 28.84
C LEU A 853 -10.97 15.18 28.92
N TYR A 854 -11.88 14.44 28.27
CA TYR A 854 -11.95 12.99 28.35
C TYR A 854 -11.82 12.34 26.96
N VAL A 855 -11.32 11.11 26.91
CA VAL A 855 -11.18 10.32 25.67
C VAL A 855 -11.53 8.86 25.90
N GLU A 856 -12.01 8.19 24.86
CA GLU A 856 -12.21 6.75 24.89
C GLU A 856 -10.86 6.03 24.82
N PRO A 857 -10.66 4.94 25.59
CA PRO A 857 -9.47 4.11 25.48
C PRO A 857 -9.36 3.52 24.07
N GLY A 858 -8.12 3.35 23.60
CA GLY A 858 -7.86 2.83 22.26
C GLY A 858 -8.03 1.31 22.22
N LYS A 859 -6.92 0.57 22.30
CA LYS A 859 -6.94 -0.90 22.33
C LYS A 859 -6.71 -1.43 23.72
N ASN A 860 -7.33 -2.58 24.04
CA ASN A 860 -6.96 -3.37 25.21
C ASN A 860 -5.60 -4.04 24.98
N ASN A 861 -4.74 -4.10 26.01
CA ASN A 861 -3.43 -4.73 25.92
C ASN A 861 -3.50 -6.20 26.37
N HIS A 862 -4.01 -6.43 27.57
CA HIS A 862 -4.21 -7.75 28.17
C HIS A 862 -5.34 -7.69 29.20
N ILE A 863 -5.74 -8.85 29.71
CA ILE A 863 -6.58 -8.99 30.89
C ILE A 863 -5.79 -9.69 31.99
N GLU A 864 -5.95 -9.25 33.23
CA GLU A 864 -5.40 -9.87 34.43
C GLU A 864 -6.50 -10.69 35.09
N ILE A 865 -6.24 -11.96 35.41
CA ILE A 865 -7.24 -12.89 35.96
C ILE A 865 -6.77 -13.32 37.35
N PHE A 866 -7.68 -13.19 38.31
CA PHE A 866 -7.47 -13.53 39.71
C PHE A 866 -8.46 -14.61 40.14
N ARG A 867 -8.05 -15.48 41.05
CA ARG A 867 -8.87 -16.55 41.63
C ARG A 867 -8.99 -16.32 43.13
N ASN A 868 -10.20 -16.47 43.68
CA ASN A 868 -10.41 -16.47 45.11
C ASN A 868 -10.01 -17.84 45.69
N ASP A 869 -9.12 -17.87 46.67
CA ASP A 869 -8.53 -19.10 47.18
C ASP A 869 -9.53 -19.94 47.98
N LYS A 870 -10.55 -19.31 48.58
CA LYS A 870 -11.59 -19.99 49.40
C LYS A 870 -12.76 -20.50 48.57
N THR A 871 -13.19 -19.74 47.57
CA THR A 871 -14.42 -20.02 46.79
C THR A 871 -14.15 -20.55 45.39
N GLY A 872 -12.90 -20.49 44.92
CA GLY A 872 -12.52 -20.82 43.54
C GLY A 872 -13.03 -19.84 42.47
N LYS A 873 -13.83 -18.83 42.85
CA LYS A 873 -14.41 -17.84 41.91
C LYS A 873 -13.33 -16.98 41.28
N GLN A 874 -13.42 -16.78 39.97
CA GLN A 874 -12.47 -15.97 39.21
C GLN A 874 -13.03 -14.60 38.82
N THR A 875 -12.17 -13.59 38.78
CA THR A 875 -12.48 -12.23 38.33
C THR A 875 -11.40 -11.70 37.39
N GLY A 876 -11.75 -10.76 36.51
CA GLY A 876 -10.85 -10.19 35.52
C GLY A 876 -10.74 -8.67 35.61
N ARG A 877 -9.55 -8.15 35.33
CA ARG A 877 -9.28 -6.71 35.13
C ARG A 877 -8.72 -6.50 33.74
N VAL A 878 -9.48 -5.85 32.87
CA VAL A 878 -9.03 -5.52 31.52
C VAL A 878 -8.12 -4.29 31.56
N VAL A 879 -6.89 -4.44 31.11
CA VAL A 879 -5.90 -3.36 31.08
C VAL A 879 -5.84 -2.75 29.68
N SER A 880 -6.14 -1.46 29.59
CA SER A 880 -6.03 -0.71 28.34
C SER A 880 -4.56 -0.50 27.94
N LEU A 881 -4.28 -0.28 26.65
CA LEU A 881 -2.94 0.06 26.19
C LEU A 881 -2.46 1.40 26.78
N PHE A 882 -3.37 2.34 27.05
CA PHE A 882 -3.06 3.58 27.75
C PHE A 882 -2.52 3.28 29.15
N GLU A 883 -3.27 2.50 29.94
CA GLU A 883 -2.88 2.12 31.30
C GLU A 883 -1.55 1.36 31.33
N ALA A 884 -1.38 0.34 30.47
CA ALA A 884 -0.11 -0.39 30.35
C ALA A 884 1.07 0.53 30.02
N THR A 885 0.85 1.56 29.19
CA THR A 885 1.87 2.56 28.83
C THR A 885 2.21 3.47 30.02
N GLN A 886 1.20 3.88 30.81
CA GLN A 886 1.42 4.68 32.02
C GLN A 886 2.18 3.89 33.08
N ARG A 887 1.82 2.61 33.31
CA ARG A 887 2.57 1.72 34.22
C ARG A 887 4.03 1.64 33.83
N LEU A 888 4.31 1.36 32.54
CA LEU A 888 5.66 1.30 32.02
C LEU A 888 6.43 2.63 32.18
N LYS A 889 5.77 3.77 31.91
CA LYS A 889 6.37 5.11 32.07
C LYS A 889 6.74 5.40 33.53
N ASN A 890 5.93 4.92 34.47
CA ASN A 890 6.11 5.12 35.91
C ASN A 890 6.93 3.98 36.56
N HIS A 891 7.64 3.17 35.77
CA HIS A 891 8.45 2.04 36.24
C HIS A 891 7.67 0.98 37.06
N LYS A 892 6.34 0.88 36.85
CA LYS A 892 5.47 -0.14 37.44
C LYS A 892 5.40 -1.37 36.53
N PRO A 893 5.13 -2.57 37.08
CA PRO A 893 4.97 -3.77 36.26
C PRO A 893 3.81 -3.62 35.27
N ILE A 894 4.00 -4.11 34.04
CA ILE A 894 2.96 -4.03 32.99
C ILE A 894 1.75 -4.87 33.40
N ILE A 895 2.00 -6.08 33.88
CA ILE A 895 1.01 -6.99 34.47
C ILE A 895 1.08 -6.77 35.97
N ASP A 896 -0.01 -6.26 36.54
CA ASP A 896 -0.18 -6.06 37.97
C ASP A 896 -0.70 -7.37 38.57
N LYS A 897 0.15 -8.05 39.33
CA LYS A 897 -0.20 -9.30 40.01
C LYS A 897 -0.84 -9.06 41.39
N THR A 898 -1.04 -7.79 41.77
CA THR A 898 -1.64 -7.43 43.07
C THR A 898 -3.11 -7.83 43.09
N PRO A 899 -3.56 -8.65 44.06
CA PRO A 899 -4.96 -9.06 44.14
C PRO A 899 -5.91 -7.89 44.39
N PRO A 900 -7.15 -7.95 43.86
CA PRO A 900 -8.15 -6.89 44.06
C PRO A 900 -8.73 -6.82 45.48
N ALA A 901 -8.64 -7.92 46.25
CA ALA A 901 -9.11 -8.02 47.62
C ALA A 901 -8.37 -9.17 48.33
N GLU A 902 -8.43 -9.18 49.66
CA GLU A 902 -7.84 -10.24 50.49
C GLU A 902 -8.47 -11.61 50.17
N GLY A 903 -7.64 -12.66 50.11
CA GLY A 903 -8.07 -14.02 49.72
C GLY A 903 -8.20 -14.25 48.21
N TYR A 904 -7.74 -13.32 47.37
CA TYR A 904 -7.52 -13.55 45.95
C TYR A 904 -6.03 -13.75 45.65
N SER A 905 -5.74 -14.61 44.68
CA SER A 905 -4.41 -14.85 44.12
C SER A 905 -4.39 -14.59 42.61
N PHE A 906 -3.25 -14.14 42.09
CA PHE A 906 -3.08 -13.97 40.64
C PHE A 906 -2.99 -15.33 39.96
N LEU A 907 -3.84 -15.55 38.95
CA LEU A 907 -3.87 -16.81 38.20
C LEU A 907 -3.04 -16.71 36.92
N MET A 908 -3.39 -15.76 36.04
CA MET A 908 -2.71 -15.54 34.77
C MET A 908 -3.12 -14.20 34.16
N SER A 909 -2.40 -13.79 33.13
CA SER A 909 -2.83 -12.74 32.20
C SER A 909 -3.12 -13.36 30.83
N LEU A 910 -3.99 -12.73 30.04
CA LEU A 910 -4.25 -13.15 28.65
C LEU A 910 -4.18 -11.95 27.70
N SER A 911 -3.47 -12.12 26.59
CA SER A 911 -3.39 -11.15 25.48
C SER A 911 -3.99 -11.73 24.21
N ILE A 912 -4.37 -10.88 23.25
CA ILE A 912 -4.84 -11.33 21.94
C ILE A 912 -3.80 -12.27 21.29
N ASN A 913 -4.29 -13.39 20.75
CA ASN A 913 -3.56 -14.51 20.17
C ASN A 913 -2.73 -15.37 21.14
N GLU A 914 -2.75 -15.11 22.45
CA GLU A 914 -2.26 -16.11 23.40
C GLU A 914 -3.15 -17.36 23.35
N LEU A 915 -2.53 -18.52 23.56
CA LEU A 915 -3.17 -19.82 23.42
C LEU A 915 -3.53 -20.37 24.80
N VAL A 916 -4.68 -21.03 24.85
CA VAL A 916 -5.19 -21.73 26.03
C VAL A 916 -5.73 -23.10 25.62
N LEU A 917 -5.59 -24.06 26.52
CA LEU A 917 -6.34 -25.31 26.47
C LEU A 917 -7.62 -25.15 27.27
N ILE A 918 -8.75 -25.53 26.69
CA ILE A 918 -10.07 -25.48 27.33
C ILE A 918 -10.58 -26.92 27.46
N GLY A 919 -10.99 -27.35 28.65
CA GLY A 919 -11.54 -28.69 28.87
C GLY A 919 -10.53 -29.74 29.40
N PHE A 920 -9.28 -29.34 29.65
CA PHE A 920 -8.29 -30.14 30.37
C PHE A 920 -8.15 -29.67 31.82
N ASN A 921 -7.90 -30.59 32.76
CA ASN A 921 -7.37 -30.22 34.06
C ASN A 921 -5.84 -30.23 34.04
N GLU A 922 -5.25 -29.39 34.88
CA GLU A 922 -3.81 -29.14 34.88
C GLU A 922 -2.97 -30.37 35.28
N ASN A 923 -3.55 -31.28 36.07
CA ASN A 923 -2.93 -32.51 36.51
C ASN A 923 -3.02 -33.64 35.47
N ASP A 924 -3.82 -33.46 34.42
CA ASP A 924 -4.10 -34.51 33.41
C ASP A 924 -3.08 -34.49 32.25
N ILE A 925 -2.15 -33.52 32.24
CA ILE A 925 -1.16 -33.34 31.16
C ILE A 925 0.25 -33.49 31.71
N ASP A 926 0.93 -34.55 31.29
CA ASP A 926 2.39 -34.63 31.42
C ASP A 926 3.05 -33.71 30.38
N TRP A 927 3.75 -32.68 30.84
CA TRP A 927 4.40 -31.71 29.93
C TRP A 927 5.74 -32.18 29.37
N ASN A 928 6.34 -33.23 29.97
CA ASN A 928 7.54 -33.86 29.43
C ASN A 928 7.18 -34.82 28.30
N ASN A 929 5.98 -35.41 28.37
CA ASN A 929 5.40 -36.25 27.33
C ASN A 929 3.93 -35.86 27.07
N PRO A 930 3.69 -34.75 26.35
CA PRO A 930 2.34 -34.25 26.14
C PRO A 930 1.46 -35.25 25.38
N PRO A 931 0.13 -35.22 25.62
CA PRO A 931 -0.83 -36.02 24.84
C PRO A 931 -0.66 -35.81 23.33
N ASP A 932 -1.19 -36.75 22.55
CA ASP A 932 -1.21 -36.68 21.10
C ASP A 932 -1.66 -35.28 20.62
N SER A 933 -0.90 -34.71 19.67
CA SER A 933 -1.16 -33.38 19.11
C SER A 933 -2.59 -33.23 18.57
N THR A 934 -3.21 -34.30 18.10
CA THR A 934 -4.62 -34.31 17.67
C THR A 934 -5.60 -34.03 18.82
N VAL A 935 -5.35 -34.62 19.99
CA VAL A 935 -6.13 -34.45 21.22
C VAL A 935 -5.91 -33.07 21.82
N ILE A 936 -4.69 -32.55 21.77
CA ILE A 936 -4.36 -31.19 22.16
C ILE A 936 -5.05 -30.18 21.22
N SER A 937 -4.95 -30.43 19.92
CA SER A 937 -5.48 -29.57 18.85
C SER A 937 -6.95 -29.28 19.03
N SER A 938 -7.78 -30.30 19.33
CA SER A 938 -9.24 -30.16 19.50
C SER A 938 -9.66 -29.28 20.69
N HIS A 939 -8.77 -29.07 21.66
CA HIS A 939 -9.01 -28.23 22.84
C HIS A 939 -8.18 -26.93 22.81
N LEU A 940 -7.45 -26.65 21.73
CA LEU A 940 -6.52 -25.54 21.63
C LEU A 940 -7.18 -24.30 20.98
N TYR A 941 -7.30 -23.24 21.79
CA TYR A 941 -7.93 -21.99 21.39
C TYR A 941 -7.01 -20.80 21.59
N ARG A 942 -7.15 -19.80 20.73
CA ARG A 942 -6.50 -18.48 20.87
C ARG A 942 -7.49 -17.44 21.38
N VAL A 943 -7.00 -16.52 22.20
CA VAL A 943 -7.76 -15.35 22.64
C VAL A 943 -8.01 -14.42 21.46
N GLN A 944 -9.28 -14.14 21.16
CA GLN A 944 -9.71 -13.27 20.06
C GLN A 944 -10.11 -11.88 20.55
N LYS A 945 -10.92 -11.80 21.61
CA LYS A 945 -11.46 -10.55 22.17
C LYS A 945 -11.56 -10.65 23.69
N MET A 946 -11.36 -9.52 24.37
CA MET A 946 -11.49 -9.37 25.81
C MET A 946 -12.40 -8.17 26.08
N ASP A 947 -13.46 -8.39 26.86
CA ASP A 947 -14.46 -7.39 27.20
C ASP A 947 -14.39 -7.03 28.69
N ILE A 948 -14.70 -5.77 29.01
CA ILE A 948 -14.76 -5.24 30.38
C ILE A 948 -15.80 -5.95 31.25
N ASN A 949 -16.84 -6.55 30.64
CA ASN A 949 -17.90 -7.27 31.34
C ASN A 949 -17.50 -8.71 31.73
N ASN A 950 -16.19 -8.98 31.90
CA ASN A 950 -15.63 -10.31 32.19
C ASN A 950 -15.99 -11.38 31.14
N ILE A 951 -16.09 -10.99 29.87
CA ILE A 951 -16.37 -11.89 28.74
C ILE A 951 -15.10 -12.04 27.88
N LEU A 952 -14.71 -13.29 27.64
CA LEU A 952 -13.62 -13.66 26.75
C LEU A 952 -14.17 -14.41 25.54
N THR A 953 -13.73 -13.99 24.35
CA THR A 953 -14.00 -14.72 23.11
C THR A 953 -12.74 -15.45 22.68
N PHE A 954 -12.86 -16.76 22.54
CA PHE A 954 -11.84 -17.68 22.08
C PHE A 954 -12.17 -18.16 20.67
N ARG A 955 -11.13 -18.52 19.93
CA ARG A 955 -11.25 -19.09 18.58
C ARG A 955 -10.35 -20.29 18.46
N HIS A 956 -10.85 -21.37 17.87
CA HIS A 956 -10.06 -22.56 17.62
C HIS A 956 -8.85 -22.21 16.76
N HIS A 957 -7.68 -22.72 17.14
CA HIS A 957 -6.40 -22.25 16.60
C HIS A 957 -6.22 -22.51 15.08
N ILE A 958 -6.92 -23.49 14.51
CA ILE A 958 -6.88 -23.77 13.06
C ILE A 958 -7.73 -22.79 12.22
N VAL A 959 -8.71 -22.07 12.80
CA VAL A 959 -9.70 -21.35 11.98
C VAL A 959 -9.13 -20.04 11.41
N SER A 960 -9.24 -19.88 10.08
CA SER A 960 -8.65 -18.77 9.32
C SER A 960 -9.59 -17.59 9.02
N VAL A 961 -10.91 -17.79 9.07
CA VAL A 961 -11.91 -16.76 8.72
C VAL A 961 -12.57 -16.15 9.95
N ILE A 962 -12.97 -14.87 9.86
CA ILE A 962 -13.86 -14.17 10.79
C ILE A 962 -15.09 -13.76 9.98
N LYS A 963 -16.26 -14.38 10.20
CA LYS A 963 -17.50 -14.18 9.44
C LYS A 963 -18.54 -13.43 10.30
N SER A 964 -18.39 -12.11 10.46
CA SER A 964 -19.35 -11.23 11.19
C SER A 964 -19.75 -11.65 12.62
N GLU A 965 -20.09 -10.70 13.48
CA GLU A 965 -20.36 -10.97 14.91
C GLU A 965 -21.61 -11.85 15.22
N SER A 966 -22.21 -12.58 14.26
CA SER A 966 -23.26 -13.57 14.49
C SER A 966 -22.80 -14.74 15.38
N GLU A 967 -23.74 -15.35 16.10
CA GLU A 967 -23.48 -16.44 17.06
C GLU A 967 -23.01 -17.75 16.38
N ASN A 968 -23.34 -17.97 15.11
CA ASN A 968 -23.03 -19.21 14.37
C ASN A 968 -21.67 -19.19 13.64
N GLU A 969 -20.63 -18.59 14.24
CA GLU A 969 -19.28 -18.65 13.67
C GLU A 969 -18.53 -19.95 14.03
N PRO A 970 -17.94 -20.68 13.06
CA PRO A 970 -17.28 -21.96 13.31
C PRO A 970 -16.06 -21.82 14.25
N GLY A 971 -15.95 -22.71 15.23
CA GLY A 971 -14.85 -22.73 16.20
C GLY A 971 -14.78 -21.54 17.16
N ARG A 972 -15.85 -20.73 17.30
CA ARG A 972 -15.94 -19.64 18.28
C ARG A 972 -16.45 -20.17 19.62
N ILE A 973 -15.80 -19.78 20.71
CA ILE A 973 -16.29 -20.03 22.07
C ILE A 973 -16.32 -18.72 22.85
N ILE A 974 -17.40 -18.47 23.58
CA ILE A 974 -17.53 -17.33 24.49
C ILE A 974 -17.62 -17.88 25.92
N LYS A 975 -16.74 -17.41 26.81
CA LYS A 975 -16.76 -17.79 28.23
C LYS A 975 -16.77 -16.55 29.10
N ARG A 976 -17.48 -16.64 30.23
CA ARG A 976 -17.34 -15.68 31.34
C ARG A 976 -16.19 -16.13 32.24
N ILE A 977 -15.44 -15.17 32.77
CA ILE A 977 -14.26 -15.46 33.60
C ILE A 977 -14.61 -16.31 34.82
N GLY A 978 -15.76 -16.08 35.46
CA GLY A 978 -16.19 -16.86 36.63
C GLY A 978 -16.34 -18.37 36.40
N ALA A 979 -16.41 -18.84 35.15
CA ALA A 979 -16.50 -20.26 34.77
C ALA A 979 -15.31 -20.71 33.89
N LEU A 980 -14.19 -20.00 33.97
CA LEU A 980 -13.03 -20.23 33.11
C LEU A 980 -12.13 -21.33 33.69
N ASN A 981 -12.27 -22.56 33.17
CA ASN A 981 -11.31 -23.64 33.37
C ASN A 981 -10.40 -23.76 32.15
N THR A 982 -9.23 -23.13 32.21
CA THR A 982 -8.30 -23.07 31.07
C THR A 982 -6.85 -23.09 31.51
N ILE A 983 -5.99 -23.75 30.72
CA ILE A 983 -4.54 -23.78 30.94
C ILE A 983 -3.85 -22.90 29.91
N LYS A 984 -3.01 -21.96 30.36
CA LYS A 984 -2.25 -21.10 29.45
C LYS A 984 -1.07 -21.86 28.84
N VAL A 985 -0.97 -21.83 27.51
CA VAL A 985 0.06 -22.57 26.77
C VAL A 985 0.74 -21.68 25.73
N ARG A 986 1.93 -22.10 25.31
CA ARG A 986 2.66 -21.48 24.21
C ARG A 986 3.02 -22.52 23.17
N VAL A 987 2.67 -22.22 21.93
CA VAL A 987 3.15 -22.93 20.74
C VAL A 987 4.29 -22.12 20.11
N ASP A 988 5.45 -22.74 19.91
CA ASP A 988 6.60 -22.10 19.26
C ASP A 988 6.40 -21.96 17.74
N SER A 989 7.41 -21.50 17.00
CA SER A 989 7.34 -21.32 15.54
C SER A 989 7.19 -22.62 14.76
N LEU A 990 7.61 -23.75 15.35
CA LEU A 990 7.57 -25.07 14.73
C LEU A 990 6.30 -25.84 15.09
N GLY A 991 5.50 -25.36 16.04
CA GLY A 991 4.30 -26.05 16.49
C GLY A 991 4.48 -26.84 17.78
N ASN A 992 5.66 -26.78 18.43
CA ASN A 992 5.83 -27.48 19.71
C ASN A 992 5.13 -26.70 20.83
N ILE A 993 4.32 -27.41 21.63
CA ILE A 993 3.57 -26.86 22.75
C ILE A 993 4.35 -26.97 24.06
N ARG A 994 4.17 -25.99 24.95
CA ARG A 994 4.62 -26.04 26.34
C ARG A 994 3.69 -25.26 27.25
N LYS A 995 3.65 -25.64 28.52
CA LYS A 995 3.00 -24.84 29.58
C LYS A 995 3.65 -23.46 29.66
N TYR A 996 2.86 -22.45 29.95
CA TYR A 996 3.35 -21.08 30.02
C TYR A 996 2.74 -20.35 31.21
N ASN A 997 3.58 -20.06 32.21
CA ASN A 997 3.23 -19.20 33.35
C ASN A 997 3.83 -17.80 33.13
N ASP A 998 3.10 -16.76 33.54
CA ASP A 998 3.36 -15.34 33.22
C ASP A 998 4.47 -14.64 34.00
#